data_AF-A0A2W2DBT5-F1
#
_entry.id   AF-A0A2W2DBT5-F1
#
_cell.length_a   1.000
_cell.length_b   1.000
_cell.length_c   1.000
_cell.angle_alpha   90.00
_cell.angle_beta   90.00
_cell.angle_gamma   90.00
#
_symmetry.space_group_name_H-M   'P 1'
#
loop_
_entity.id
_entity.type
_entity.pdbx_description
1 polymer ?
#
loop_
_entity_poly.entity_id
_entity_poly.type
_entity_poly.pdbx_seq_one_letter_code
_entity_poly.pdbx_strand_id
1 'polypeptide(L)'
;MPNVDYVAVAPPRPAAADATTDRPRPTRPARLRSLIAVAPAVLTDAGVLAFALWTVLYHAAFLFGLAPSMTFTIWLVGGVLLGGLALVLRLRRRGAAPPAAADPGAPADANVGEPAAGAGGLAYPRRWLAVVLAAATVAAVTAGLAGVPTGDGLSWWVPATAGAVAAVGGMLLIRRMWSATPPASAPAPVPTALQSGYALVVSVLVGISSFYIARNTPDDVYYVGKSVWVAERDIVPLNDFLFTENAAPAMGSQPPTPSVEVFAGALGRVLGIHGASATWYVLLPIFAVIAILALWRLTHRWAPRRPVLAFTVAVAFLYLVAGGDAALGTFHLPRLYEGKGMFVSAAIPLMWLYLTNWFDSRSRWGLLLIAALSVAATGLTTTSAIILPMLVGAAAFAMLLVGRWKEALLAGVAALAYPVGSVLVSQLLAGAGSATGADDAFYDAEYTYRRTLMVGVVGVVCGLALWCGPLLARRRTPALLAAGGTLALSVLLVPGVLEVLSAASGISVVLWRVPWLLALPTLVGLLCTVDVPSPVAALRRVAGVAVAAAMAASFALFATPMWSPQSWVQVHDRPTWKLPQQRQGIAFWIKEQDRPDGLLLAPSVIMRTSLIVTSRVRVVLPRDFYLVEYDLNSQFAKDRLLLAKFADGAIQPSRAEVAAAIDRVGVGTICVYDGNRYARDMAPELGFEQFAQRPAPGAVTCFRRG
;
A
#
# COMPACT_ATOMS: atom_id res chain seq x y z
N MET A 1 1.81 -53.33 88.41
CA MET A 1 1.56 -51.87 88.36
C MET A 1 2.48 -51.30 87.30
N PRO A 2 1.99 -50.97 86.09
CA PRO A 2 2.86 -50.59 84.98
C PRO A 2 2.97 -49.07 84.79
N ASN A 3 4.12 -48.70 84.22
CA ASN A 3 4.69 -47.37 84.02
C ASN A 3 3.80 -46.37 83.27
N VAL A 4 3.92 -45.10 83.66
CA VAL A 4 3.28 -43.94 83.04
C VAL A 4 4.31 -43.24 82.15
N ASP A 5 4.10 -43.30 80.83
CA ASP A 5 4.77 -42.47 79.84
C ASP A 5 3.88 -41.28 79.47
N TYR A 6 4.48 -40.09 79.45
CA TYR A 6 3.83 -38.84 79.07
C TYR A 6 3.56 -38.80 77.55
N VAL A 7 2.28 -38.67 77.16
CA VAL A 7 1.86 -38.42 75.78
C VAL A 7 1.50 -36.95 75.61
N ALA A 8 2.23 -36.26 74.72
CA ALA A 8 1.94 -34.90 74.29
C ALA A 8 0.73 -34.88 73.35
N VAL A 9 -0.23 -33.99 73.64
CA VAL A 9 -1.47 -33.78 72.89
C VAL A 9 -1.20 -32.85 71.70
N ALA A 10 -1.46 -33.32 70.47
CA ALA A 10 -1.44 -32.53 69.25
C ALA A 10 -2.75 -31.72 69.07
N PRO A 11 -2.70 -30.48 68.55
CA PRO A 11 -3.89 -29.65 68.34
C PRO A 11 -4.72 -30.09 67.12
N PRO A 12 -6.02 -29.73 67.06
CA PRO A 12 -6.96 -30.23 66.06
C PRO A 12 -6.69 -29.69 64.66
N ARG A 13 -6.83 -30.56 63.65
CA ARG A 13 -6.85 -30.21 62.21
C ARG A 13 -8.04 -29.28 61.93
N PRO A 14 -7.85 -28.12 61.28
CA PRO A 14 -8.95 -27.36 60.73
C PRO A 14 -9.56 -28.07 59.52
N ALA A 15 -10.89 -28.03 59.44
CA ALA A 15 -11.69 -28.57 58.36
C ALA A 15 -11.26 -28.00 57.00
N ALA A 16 -11.14 -28.89 56.01
CA ALA A 16 -10.95 -28.52 54.62
C ALA A 16 -12.16 -27.69 54.15
N ALA A 17 -11.94 -26.39 53.92
CA ALA A 17 -12.89 -25.56 53.20
C ALA A 17 -12.78 -25.92 51.71
N ASP A 18 -13.90 -26.38 51.13
CA ASP A 18 -14.10 -26.45 49.68
C ASP A 18 -13.96 -25.04 49.09
N ALA A 19 -12.74 -24.67 48.72
CA ALA A 19 -12.48 -23.49 47.92
C ALA A 19 -12.77 -23.83 46.46
N THR A 20 -14.05 -23.85 46.09
CA THR A 20 -14.46 -23.69 44.70
C THR A 20 -13.94 -22.33 44.22
N THR A 21 -12.81 -22.33 43.50
CA THR A 21 -12.25 -21.14 42.86
C THR A 21 -13.18 -20.68 41.74
N ASP A 22 -14.23 -19.96 42.12
CA ASP A 22 -15.18 -19.35 41.21
C ASP A 22 -14.50 -18.15 40.54
N ARG A 23 -13.79 -18.38 39.44
CA ARG A 23 -13.19 -17.30 38.64
C ARG A 23 -14.34 -16.40 38.16
N PRO A 24 -14.40 -15.11 38.57
CA PRO A 24 -15.50 -14.25 38.17
C PRO A 24 -15.58 -14.15 36.65
N ARG A 25 -16.74 -14.51 36.10
CA ARG A 25 -17.01 -14.36 34.66
C ARG A 25 -16.74 -12.89 34.27
N PRO A 26 -15.92 -12.62 33.23
CA PRO A 26 -15.62 -11.26 32.84
C PRO A 26 -16.91 -10.54 32.49
N THR A 27 -17.15 -9.41 33.18
CA THR A 27 -18.32 -8.56 33.01
C THR A 27 -18.44 -8.11 31.54
N ARG A 28 -19.67 -7.93 31.04
CA ARG A 28 -19.94 -7.46 29.66
C ARG A 28 -19.04 -6.31 29.19
N PRO A 29 -18.77 -5.24 29.98
CA PRO A 29 -17.88 -4.15 29.57
C PRO A 29 -16.41 -4.56 29.38
N ALA A 30 -15.89 -5.52 30.17
CA ALA A 30 -14.53 -6.01 30.01
C ALA A 30 -14.34 -6.78 28.69
N ARG A 31 -15.36 -7.55 28.28
CA ARG A 31 -15.36 -8.26 26.99
C ARG A 31 -15.36 -7.28 25.81
N LEU A 32 -16.23 -6.27 25.83
CA LEU A 32 -16.30 -5.26 24.77
C LEU A 32 -14.97 -4.52 24.59
N ARG A 33 -14.34 -4.08 25.69
CA ARG A 33 -13.02 -3.44 25.66
C ARG A 33 -11.94 -4.35 25.05
N SER A 34 -11.95 -5.64 25.38
CA SER A 34 -11.02 -6.62 24.79
C SER A 34 -11.23 -6.79 23.28
N LEU A 35 -12.49 -6.79 22.82
CA LEU A 35 -12.81 -6.91 21.40
C LEU A 35 -12.35 -5.67 20.62
N ILE A 36 -12.63 -4.47 21.13
CA ILE A 36 -12.18 -3.21 20.51
C ILE A 36 -10.65 -3.16 20.44
N ALA A 37 -9.95 -3.54 21.51
CA ALA A 37 -8.49 -3.54 21.56
C ALA A 37 -7.87 -4.42 20.45
N VAL A 38 -8.47 -5.59 20.17
CA VAL A 38 -7.96 -6.60 19.24
C VAL A 38 -8.49 -6.44 17.80
N ALA A 39 -9.57 -5.68 17.60
CA ALA A 39 -10.22 -5.52 16.30
C ALA A 39 -9.27 -5.08 15.16
N PRO A 40 -8.36 -4.09 15.33
CA PRO A 40 -7.42 -3.74 14.26
C PRO A 40 -6.58 -4.93 13.78
N ALA A 41 -6.11 -5.78 14.70
CA ALA A 41 -5.32 -6.96 14.35
C ALA A 41 -6.17 -8.00 13.63
N VAL A 42 -7.37 -8.30 14.15
CA VAL A 42 -8.27 -9.29 13.52
C VAL A 42 -8.67 -8.87 12.12
N LEU A 43 -9.06 -7.61 11.91
CA LEU A 43 -9.52 -7.11 10.61
C LEU A 43 -8.42 -7.19 9.56
N THR A 44 -7.21 -6.71 9.90
CA THR A 44 -6.07 -6.72 8.97
C THR A 44 -5.50 -8.13 8.74
N ASP A 45 -5.36 -8.96 9.77
CA ASP A 45 -4.89 -10.35 9.62
C ASP A 45 -5.89 -11.17 8.79
N ALA A 46 -7.21 -11.04 9.06
CA ALA A 46 -8.25 -11.70 8.28
C ALA A 46 -8.29 -11.20 6.83
N GLY A 47 -8.15 -9.89 6.61
CA GLY A 47 -8.06 -9.30 5.26
C GLY A 47 -6.87 -9.85 4.47
N VAL A 48 -5.70 -9.98 5.10
CA VAL A 48 -4.51 -10.58 4.48
C VAL A 48 -4.76 -12.04 4.11
N LEU A 49 -5.27 -12.85 5.04
CA LEU A 49 -5.51 -14.28 4.78
C LEU A 49 -6.59 -14.49 3.72
N ALA A 50 -7.67 -13.70 3.76
CA ALA A 50 -8.75 -13.79 2.80
C ALA A 50 -8.27 -13.40 1.40
N PHE A 51 -7.52 -12.30 1.25
CA PHE A 51 -7.02 -11.90 -0.06
C PHE A 51 -5.89 -12.81 -0.57
N ALA A 52 -5.07 -13.37 0.33
CA ALA A 52 -4.09 -14.39 -0.03
C ALA A 52 -4.77 -15.65 -0.59
N LEU A 53 -5.84 -16.11 0.06
CA LEU A 53 -6.64 -17.23 -0.43
C LEU A 53 -7.24 -16.93 -1.80
N TRP A 54 -7.78 -15.72 -2.00
CA TRP A 54 -8.26 -15.28 -3.32
C TRP A 54 -7.16 -15.39 -4.38
N THR A 55 -5.97 -14.85 -4.12
CA THR A 55 -4.88 -14.86 -5.10
C THR A 55 -4.41 -16.27 -5.44
N VAL A 56 -4.37 -17.20 -4.47
CA VAL A 56 -4.06 -18.61 -4.74
C VAL A 56 -5.14 -19.24 -5.60
N LEU A 57 -6.42 -19.02 -5.26
CA LEU A 57 -7.54 -19.55 -6.03
C LEU A 57 -7.58 -18.98 -7.45
N TYR A 58 -7.26 -17.70 -7.61
CA TYR A 58 -7.13 -17.05 -8.91
C TYR A 58 -6.03 -17.68 -9.77
N HIS A 59 -4.83 -17.92 -9.23
CA HIS A 59 -3.79 -18.62 -9.98
C HIS A 59 -4.15 -20.08 -10.27
N ALA A 60 -4.79 -20.77 -9.32
CA ALA A 60 -5.26 -22.13 -9.52
C ALA A 60 -6.38 -22.23 -10.56
N ALA A 61 -7.23 -21.20 -10.68
CA ALA A 61 -8.31 -21.14 -11.65
C ALA A 61 -7.81 -21.28 -13.10
N PHE A 62 -6.58 -20.83 -13.40
CA PHE A 62 -5.98 -21.02 -14.71
C PHE A 62 -5.75 -22.49 -15.07
N LEU A 63 -5.45 -23.35 -14.09
CA LEU A 63 -5.24 -24.78 -14.32
C LEU A 63 -6.55 -25.51 -14.69
N PHE A 64 -7.68 -24.97 -14.23
CA PHE A 64 -9.00 -25.60 -14.37
C PHE A 64 -9.94 -24.83 -15.29
N GLY A 65 -9.50 -23.71 -15.88
CA GLY A 65 -10.33 -22.84 -16.72
C GLY A 65 -11.55 -22.25 -15.98
N LEU A 66 -11.45 -21.99 -14.67
CA LEU A 66 -12.60 -21.52 -13.90
C LEU A 66 -12.91 -20.05 -14.19
N ALA A 67 -14.20 -19.76 -14.35
CA ALA A 67 -14.68 -18.39 -14.45
C ALA A 67 -14.37 -17.59 -13.16
N PRO A 68 -14.11 -16.28 -13.25
CA PRO A 68 -13.92 -15.40 -12.09
C PRO A 68 -15.08 -15.44 -11.08
N SER A 69 -16.34 -15.46 -11.54
CA SER A 69 -17.51 -15.56 -10.65
C SER A 69 -17.55 -16.86 -9.84
N MET A 70 -17.19 -17.98 -10.46
CA MET A 70 -17.11 -19.28 -9.81
C MET A 70 -15.94 -19.30 -8.81
N THR A 71 -14.78 -18.80 -9.21
CA THR A 71 -13.62 -18.66 -8.32
C THR A 71 -13.96 -17.79 -7.11
N PHE A 72 -14.72 -16.70 -7.30
CA PHE A 72 -15.17 -15.81 -6.23
C PHE A 72 -16.16 -16.49 -5.30
N THR A 73 -17.08 -17.28 -5.84
CA THR A 73 -18.03 -18.06 -5.04
C THR A 73 -17.31 -19.12 -4.20
N ILE A 74 -16.34 -19.83 -4.77
CA ILE A 74 -15.49 -20.79 -4.04
C ILE A 74 -14.73 -20.07 -2.92
N TRP A 75 -14.15 -18.91 -3.20
CA TRP A 75 -13.47 -18.09 -2.21
C TRP A 75 -14.41 -17.66 -1.07
N LEU A 76 -15.62 -17.20 -1.40
CA LEU A 76 -16.61 -16.74 -0.43
C LEU A 76 -17.07 -17.89 0.49
N VAL A 77 -17.49 -19.01 -0.12
CA VAL A 77 -17.94 -20.20 0.62
C VAL A 77 -16.80 -20.77 1.45
N GLY A 78 -15.61 -20.94 0.86
CA GLY A 78 -14.42 -21.42 1.54
C GLY A 78 -14.02 -20.53 2.71
N GLY A 79 -14.04 -19.21 2.52
CA GLY A 79 -13.75 -18.22 3.57
C GLY A 79 -14.73 -18.32 4.74
N VAL A 80 -16.04 -18.41 4.48
CA VAL A 80 -17.07 -18.58 5.51
C VAL A 80 -16.90 -19.89 6.26
N LEU A 81 -16.66 -21.00 5.57
CA LEU A 81 -16.43 -22.32 6.19
C LEU A 81 -15.19 -22.32 7.08
N LEU A 82 -14.06 -21.78 6.60
CA LEU A 82 -12.82 -21.67 7.37
C LEU A 82 -12.99 -20.75 8.59
N GLY A 83 -13.69 -19.62 8.45
CA GLY A 83 -14.02 -18.72 9.55
C GLY A 83 -14.91 -19.37 10.61
N GLY A 84 -15.94 -20.10 10.17
CA GLY A 84 -16.84 -20.89 11.03
C GLY A 84 -16.10 -21.99 11.78
N LEU A 85 -15.23 -22.75 11.08
CA LEU A 85 -14.39 -23.78 11.69
C LEU A 85 -13.45 -23.19 12.74
N ALA A 86 -12.78 -22.07 12.43
CA ALA A 86 -11.90 -21.39 13.37
C ALA A 86 -12.66 -20.92 14.63
N LEU A 87 -13.89 -20.43 14.47
CA LEU A 87 -14.75 -20.05 15.59
C LEU A 87 -15.13 -21.28 16.43
N VAL A 88 -15.56 -22.38 15.81
CA VAL A 88 -15.90 -23.63 16.52
C VAL A 88 -14.71 -24.18 17.28
N LEU A 89 -13.53 -24.25 16.66
CA LEU A 89 -12.29 -24.70 17.31
C LEU A 89 -11.93 -23.80 18.50
N ARG A 90 -12.12 -22.49 18.39
CA ARG A 90 -11.88 -21.53 19.49
C ARG A 90 -12.88 -21.70 20.64
N LEU A 91 -14.14 -21.99 20.34
CA LEU A 91 -15.17 -22.26 21.36
C LEU A 91 -14.90 -23.59 22.06
N ARG A 92 -14.52 -24.65 21.33
CA ARG A 92 -14.16 -25.96 21.90
C ARG A 92 -12.92 -25.87 22.80
N ARG A 93 -11.89 -25.12 22.41
CA ARG A 93 -10.70 -24.88 23.24
C ARG A 93 -10.96 -24.05 24.49
N ARG A 94 -12.06 -23.28 24.54
CA ARG A 94 -12.51 -22.57 25.76
C ARG A 94 -13.30 -23.47 26.71
N GLY A 95 -13.84 -24.59 26.23
CA GLY A 95 -14.53 -25.61 27.04
C GLY A 95 -13.60 -26.67 27.62
N ALA A 96 -12.40 -26.84 27.06
CA ALA A 96 -11.34 -27.66 27.65
C ALA A 96 -10.67 -26.88 28.79
N ALA A 97 -10.91 -27.30 30.03
CA ALA A 97 -10.22 -26.75 31.19
C ALA A 97 -8.69 -26.87 30.98
N PRO A 98 -7.91 -25.80 31.24
CA PRO A 98 -6.46 -25.90 31.19
C PRO A 98 -5.96 -26.87 32.28
N PRO A 99 -4.89 -27.66 32.03
CA PRO A 99 -4.21 -28.35 33.12
C PRO A 99 -3.73 -27.33 34.15
N ALA A 100 -3.92 -27.64 35.43
CA ALA A 100 -3.59 -26.79 36.56
C ALA A 100 -2.14 -26.29 36.44
N ALA A 101 -1.99 -24.98 36.24
CA ALA A 101 -0.70 -24.31 36.41
C ALA A 101 -0.44 -24.17 37.91
N ALA A 102 0.75 -24.58 38.33
CA ALA A 102 1.24 -24.53 39.71
C ALA A 102 1.04 -23.15 40.36
N ASP A 103 0.77 -23.20 41.67
CA ASP A 103 0.59 -22.09 42.61
C ASP A 103 1.57 -20.92 42.42
N PRO A 104 1.06 -19.68 42.28
CA PRO A 104 1.77 -18.48 42.70
C PRO A 104 1.30 -18.11 44.12
N GLY A 105 1.66 -18.95 45.09
CA GLY A 105 1.42 -18.73 46.52
C GLY A 105 2.73 -18.44 47.24
N ALA A 106 3.27 -17.24 47.08
CA ALA A 106 4.30 -16.70 47.97
C ALA A 106 3.86 -15.29 48.41
N PRO A 107 3.88 -14.98 49.72
CA PRO A 107 3.33 -13.74 50.24
C PRO A 107 4.15 -12.55 49.75
N ALA A 108 3.44 -11.52 49.29
CA ALA A 108 4.00 -10.22 49.02
C ALA A 108 4.25 -9.50 50.34
N ASP A 109 5.49 -9.57 50.83
CA ASP A 109 5.95 -8.64 51.86
C ASP A 109 6.04 -7.24 51.25
N ALA A 110 5.12 -6.40 51.71
CA ALA A 110 5.11 -4.97 51.49
C ALA A 110 6.28 -4.34 52.26
N ASN A 111 7.43 -4.20 51.58
CA ASN A 111 8.40 -3.17 51.94
C ASN A 111 8.33 -2.05 50.90
N VAL A 112 7.69 -0.96 51.32
CA VAL A 112 7.81 0.38 50.74
C VAL A 112 9.25 0.83 50.94
N GLY A 113 10.11 0.48 49.98
CA GLY A 113 11.47 0.99 49.85
C GLY A 113 11.52 1.95 48.67
N GLU A 114 12.14 3.10 48.90
CA GLU A 114 12.42 4.20 47.97
C GLU A 114 12.78 3.76 46.53
N PRO A 115 12.50 4.60 45.51
CA PRO A 115 12.93 4.33 44.15
C PRO A 115 14.46 4.21 44.14
N ALA A 116 14.95 3.01 43.89
CA ALA A 116 16.36 2.75 43.64
C ALA A 116 16.83 3.62 42.45
N ALA A 117 17.41 4.77 42.79
CA ALA A 117 18.32 5.51 41.94
C ALA A 117 19.49 4.58 41.62
N GLY A 118 19.60 4.10 40.37
CA GLY A 118 20.72 3.25 39.99
C GLY A 118 20.53 2.26 38.84
N ALA A 119 19.42 2.26 38.10
CA ALA A 119 19.40 1.60 36.79
C ALA A 119 19.82 2.60 35.71
N GLY A 120 21.14 2.84 35.60
CA GLY A 120 21.72 3.64 34.52
C GLY A 120 21.39 3.01 33.17
N GLY A 121 20.23 3.36 32.61
CA GLY A 121 19.76 2.80 31.35
C GLY A 121 20.81 3.06 30.27
N LEU A 122 21.36 1.99 29.69
CA LEU A 122 22.34 2.05 28.60
C LEU A 122 21.86 3.09 27.58
N ALA A 123 22.58 4.20 27.54
CA ALA A 123 22.36 5.30 26.62
C ALA A 123 23.35 5.14 25.46
N TYR A 124 22.96 5.62 24.27
CA TYR A 124 23.90 5.66 23.16
C TYR A 124 25.17 6.44 23.55
N PRO A 125 26.36 6.02 23.11
CA PRO A 125 27.58 6.79 23.28
C PRO A 125 27.38 8.20 22.72
N ARG A 126 27.36 9.22 23.60
CA ARG A 126 26.94 10.59 23.25
C ARG A 126 27.68 11.17 22.05
N ARG A 127 29.00 10.94 21.96
CA ARG A 127 29.85 11.43 20.86
C ARG A 127 29.40 10.86 19.50
N TRP A 128 29.22 9.54 19.42
CA TRP A 128 28.79 8.87 18.19
C TRP A 128 27.34 9.20 17.84
N LEU A 129 26.46 9.31 18.83
CA LEU A 129 25.09 9.76 18.60
C LEU A 129 25.06 11.17 18.01
N ALA A 130 25.86 12.09 18.54
CA ALA A 130 25.94 13.46 18.02
C ALA A 130 26.42 13.50 16.57
N VAL A 131 27.45 12.70 16.21
CA VAL A 131 27.92 12.56 14.82
C VAL A 131 26.82 12.03 13.91
N VAL A 132 26.11 10.98 14.32
CA VAL A 132 25.02 10.40 13.52
C VAL A 132 23.87 11.39 13.33
N LEU A 133 23.47 12.11 14.39
CA LEU A 133 22.42 13.13 14.30
C LEU A 133 22.85 14.32 13.44
N ALA A 134 24.11 14.75 13.54
CA ALA A 134 24.65 15.81 12.69
C ALA A 134 24.63 15.39 11.21
N ALA A 135 25.14 14.19 10.91
CA ALA A 135 25.10 13.64 9.55
C ALA A 135 23.67 13.49 9.02
N ALA A 136 22.75 12.99 9.84
CA ALA A 136 21.33 12.86 9.48
C ALA A 136 20.68 14.22 9.20
N THR A 137 21.02 15.24 9.99
CA THR A 137 20.50 16.60 9.81
C THR A 137 21.05 17.24 8.55
N VAL A 138 22.37 17.11 8.31
CA VAL A 138 23.01 17.59 7.08
C VAL A 138 22.38 16.91 5.87
N ALA A 139 22.22 15.58 5.90
CA ALA A 139 21.56 14.83 4.84
C ALA A 139 20.13 15.32 4.57
N ALA A 140 19.32 15.45 5.62
CA ALA A 140 17.93 15.90 5.51
C ALA A 140 17.80 17.33 4.97
N VAL A 141 18.59 18.26 5.50
CA VAL A 141 18.56 19.66 5.09
C VAL A 141 19.03 19.79 3.64
N THR A 142 20.19 19.21 3.29
CA THR A 142 20.73 19.31 1.93
C THR A 142 19.88 18.57 0.90
N ALA A 143 19.26 17.43 1.24
CA ALA A 143 18.31 16.74 0.37
C ALA A 143 17.02 17.55 0.17
N GLY A 144 16.53 18.22 1.21
CA GLY A 144 15.39 19.14 1.10
C GLY A 144 15.69 20.38 0.28
N LEU A 145 16.93 20.88 0.30
CA LEU A 145 17.36 22.03 -0.51
C LEU A 145 17.66 21.66 -1.97
N ALA A 146 17.90 20.37 -2.27
CA ALA A 146 18.19 19.90 -3.62
C ALA A 146 17.01 20.21 -4.57
N GLY A 147 17.28 21.00 -5.61
CA GLY A 147 16.27 21.39 -6.61
C GLY A 147 15.34 22.53 -6.19
N VAL A 148 15.73 23.33 -5.18
CA VAL A 148 15.11 24.61 -4.78
C VAL A 148 16.16 25.71 -4.99
N PRO A 149 15.79 26.97 -5.33
CA PRO A 149 16.78 28.02 -5.64
C PRO A 149 17.87 28.22 -4.57
N THR A 150 17.55 28.01 -3.30
CA THR A 150 18.50 28.08 -2.18
C THR A 150 19.56 26.99 -2.17
N GLY A 151 19.35 25.90 -2.90
CA GLY A 151 20.27 24.77 -3.07
C GLY A 151 20.81 24.64 -4.49
N ASP A 152 20.69 25.68 -5.33
CA ASP A 152 21.25 25.66 -6.68
C ASP A 152 22.76 25.40 -6.63
N GLY A 153 23.22 24.44 -7.44
CA GLY A 153 24.62 24.00 -7.46
C GLY A 153 25.01 23.00 -6.36
N LEU A 154 24.10 22.64 -5.45
CA LEU A 154 24.37 21.61 -4.44
C LEU A 154 24.42 20.22 -5.10
N SER A 155 25.58 19.57 -5.03
CA SER A 155 25.74 18.21 -5.54
C SER A 155 24.96 17.20 -4.68
N TRP A 156 24.23 16.27 -5.32
CA TRP A 156 23.54 15.17 -4.64
C TRP A 156 24.48 14.25 -3.84
N TRP A 157 25.80 14.25 -4.13
CA TRP A 157 26.79 13.56 -3.32
C TRP A 157 26.79 14.02 -1.85
N VAL A 158 26.44 15.27 -1.57
CA VAL A 158 26.39 15.82 -0.20
C VAL A 158 25.31 15.10 0.64
N PRO A 159 24.02 15.14 0.29
CA PRO A 159 23.00 14.41 1.03
C PRO A 159 23.20 12.90 1.00
N ALA A 160 23.66 12.34 -0.13
CA ALA A 160 23.89 10.91 -0.26
C ALA A 160 24.96 10.40 0.71
N THR A 161 26.13 11.05 0.77
CA THR A 161 27.23 10.64 1.66
C THR A 161 26.88 10.88 3.13
N ALA A 162 26.31 12.04 3.48
CA ALA A 162 25.87 12.31 4.84
C ALA A 162 24.78 11.32 5.29
N GLY A 163 23.85 10.98 4.41
CA GLY A 163 22.79 10.00 4.66
C GLY A 163 23.32 8.57 4.83
N ALA A 164 24.32 8.17 4.02
CA ALA A 164 25.01 6.90 4.17
C ALA A 164 25.77 6.82 5.51
N VAL A 165 26.49 7.88 5.90
CA VAL A 165 27.18 7.96 7.21
C VAL A 165 26.17 7.86 8.36
N ALA A 166 25.07 8.60 8.29
CA ALA A 166 24.00 8.55 9.29
C ALA A 166 23.39 7.14 9.39
N ALA A 167 23.11 6.49 8.27
CA ALA A 167 22.50 5.17 8.24
C ALA A 167 23.46 4.07 8.76
N VAL A 168 24.72 4.06 8.33
CA VAL A 168 25.74 3.12 8.81
C VAL A 168 25.98 3.34 10.31
N GLY A 169 26.21 4.59 10.73
CA GLY A 169 26.43 4.92 12.13
C GLY A 169 25.23 4.58 13.01
N GLY A 170 24.01 4.90 12.56
CA GLY A 170 22.76 4.52 13.23
C GLY A 170 22.61 3.00 13.38
N MET A 171 22.89 2.24 12.30
CA MET A 171 22.85 0.79 12.32
C MET A 171 23.85 0.20 13.32
N LEU A 172 25.09 0.69 13.33
CA LEU A 172 26.12 0.24 14.27
C LEU A 172 25.78 0.57 15.73
N LEU A 173 25.23 1.76 16.00
CA LEU A 173 24.76 2.17 17.32
C LEU A 173 23.62 1.27 17.81
N ILE A 174 22.62 1.03 16.96
CA ILE A 174 21.46 0.19 17.28
C ILE A 174 21.87 -1.27 17.47
N ARG A 175 22.76 -1.80 16.63
CA ARG A 175 23.35 -3.13 16.78
C ARG A 175 24.09 -3.27 18.12
N ARG A 176 24.94 -2.29 18.48
CA ARG A 176 25.65 -2.30 19.76
C ARG A 176 24.67 -2.33 20.94
N MET A 177 23.63 -1.49 20.88
CA MET A 177 22.59 -1.45 21.91
C MET A 177 21.79 -2.75 21.99
N TRP A 178 21.50 -3.37 20.84
CA TRP A 178 20.84 -4.66 20.77
C TRP A 178 21.65 -5.72 21.53
N SER A 179 22.95 -5.84 21.24
CA SER A 179 23.83 -6.82 21.87
C SER A 179 24.05 -6.56 23.35
N ALA A 180 24.05 -5.29 23.78
CA ALA A 180 24.24 -4.92 25.18
C ALA A 180 22.99 -5.09 26.06
N THR A 181 21.80 -5.26 25.48
CA THR A 181 20.55 -5.36 26.26
C THR A 181 20.20 -6.83 26.54
N PRO A 182 20.22 -7.30 27.81
CA PRO A 182 19.90 -8.70 28.16
C PRO A 182 18.50 -9.07 27.68
N PRO A 183 18.24 -10.27 27.13
CA PRO A 183 16.96 -10.68 26.53
C PRO A 183 15.71 -10.61 27.44
N ALA A 184 15.85 -10.21 28.71
CA ALA A 184 14.74 -9.92 29.61
C ALA A 184 13.75 -8.95 28.95
N SER A 185 12.58 -9.51 28.63
CA SER A 185 11.63 -8.97 27.66
C SER A 185 10.61 -8.11 28.39
N ALA A 186 10.72 -6.78 28.27
CA ALA A 186 9.52 -5.97 28.47
C ALA A 186 8.49 -6.44 27.43
N PRO A 187 7.29 -6.91 27.84
CA PRO A 187 6.30 -7.41 26.91
C PRO A 187 5.94 -6.34 25.87
N ALA A 188 5.65 -6.77 24.65
CA ALA A 188 5.31 -5.84 23.58
C ALA A 188 4.05 -5.01 23.94
N PRO A 189 4.05 -3.73 23.54
CA PRO A 189 2.87 -2.91 23.33
C PRO A 189 1.53 -3.62 23.15
N VAL A 190 0.66 -3.74 24.16
CA VAL A 190 -0.74 -4.11 23.89
C VAL A 190 -1.55 -2.82 23.77
N PRO A 191 -2.24 -2.57 22.64
CA PRO A 191 -3.06 -1.38 22.49
C PRO A 191 -4.24 -1.43 23.46
N THR A 192 -4.55 -0.29 24.07
CA THR A 192 -5.74 -0.18 24.91
C THR A 192 -6.99 -0.09 24.04
N ALA A 193 -8.17 -0.38 24.61
CA ALA A 193 -9.44 -0.23 23.90
C ALA A 193 -9.65 1.19 23.36
N LEU A 194 -9.24 2.23 24.10
CA LEU A 194 -9.35 3.62 23.66
C LEU A 194 -8.45 3.91 22.46
N GLN A 195 -7.21 3.41 22.49
CA GLN A 195 -6.25 3.58 21.39
C GLN A 195 -6.74 2.90 20.11
N SER A 196 -7.17 1.63 20.21
CA SER A 196 -7.75 0.92 19.06
C SER A 196 -9.07 1.54 18.60
N GLY A 197 -9.90 2.03 19.53
CA GLY A 197 -11.13 2.74 19.22
C GLY A 197 -10.87 4.01 18.40
N TYR A 198 -9.87 4.81 18.78
CA TYR A 198 -9.44 5.97 18.00
C TYR A 198 -9.00 5.59 16.58
N ALA A 199 -8.15 4.56 16.44
CA ALA A 199 -7.69 4.09 15.14
C ALA A 199 -8.85 3.58 14.26
N LEU A 200 -9.83 2.89 14.85
CA LEU A 200 -11.03 2.43 14.15
C LEU A 200 -11.86 3.61 13.65
N VAL A 201 -12.11 4.62 14.49
CA VAL A 201 -12.85 5.83 14.10
C VAL A 201 -12.14 6.54 12.95
N VAL A 202 -10.82 6.78 13.07
CA VAL A 202 -10.03 7.39 11.98
C VAL A 202 -10.12 6.55 10.72
N SER A 203 -9.98 5.23 10.81
CA SER A 203 -10.06 4.33 9.63
C SER A 203 -11.42 4.42 8.92
N VAL A 204 -12.52 4.49 9.68
CA VAL A 204 -13.87 4.65 9.13
C VAL A 204 -14.04 6.02 8.48
N LEU A 205 -13.54 7.09 9.09
CA LEU A 205 -13.58 8.43 8.51
C LEU A 205 -12.80 8.51 7.19
N VAL A 206 -11.64 7.84 7.10
CA VAL A 206 -10.89 7.71 5.83
C VAL A 206 -11.64 6.84 4.81
N GLY A 207 -12.32 5.78 5.26
CA GLY A 207 -13.23 5.02 4.40
C GLY A 207 -14.34 5.89 3.82
N ILE A 208 -14.96 6.73 4.65
CA ILE A 208 -16.03 7.65 4.25
C ILE A 208 -15.51 8.70 3.27
N SER A 209 -14.36 9.33 3.53
CA SER A 209 -13.80 10.34 2.62
C SER A 209 -13.50 9.78 1.22
N SER A 210 -13.29 8.47 1.09
CA SER A 210 -13.02 7.81 -0.19
C SER A 210 -14.16 7.90 -1.21
N PHE A 211 -15.39 8.11 -0.74
CA PHE A 211 -16.58 8.33 -1.57
C PHE A 211 -16.62 9.73 -2.19
N TYR A 212 -16.05 10.72 -1.51
CA TYR A 212 -16.19 12.14 -1.87
C TYR A 212 -14.95 12.69 -2.58
N ILE A 213 -13.79 12.05 -2.41
CA ILE A 213 -12.53 12.48 -3.01
C ILE A 213 -12.27 11.67 -4.28
N ALA A 214 -12.28 12.32 -5.44
CA ALA A 214 -12.10 11.68 -6.74
C ALA A 214 -10.81 12.16 -7.42
N ARG A 215 -9.88 11.24 -7.69
CA ARG A 215 -8.74 11.48 -8.57
C ARG A 215 -9.02 10.83 -9.91
N ASN A 216 -9.00 11.64 -10.96
CA ASN A 216 -9.08 11.14 -12.33
C ASN A 216 -7.69 10.71 -12.78
N THR A 217 -7.42 9.40 -12.79
CA THR A 217 -6.12 8.86 -13.22
C THR A 217 -6.22 8.25 -14.61
N PRO A 218 -5.29 8.58 -15.53
CA PRO A 218 -5.23 7.94 -16.84
C PRO A 218 -5.09 6.41 -16.78
N ASP A 219 -4.55 5.88 -15.68
CA ASP A 219 -4.34 4.44 -15.47
C ASP A 219 -5.66 3.66 -15.25
N ASP A 220 -6.78 4.34 -14.96
CA ASP A 220 -8.06 3.69 -14.68
C ASP A 220 -8.63 2.89 -15.85
N VAL A 221 -8.27 3.29 -17.07
CA VAL A 221 -8.60 2.54 -18.29
C VAL A 221 -8.11 1.11 -18.21
N TYR A 222 -6.98 0.89 -17.54
CA TYR A 222 -6.44 -0.44 -17.29
C TYR A 222 -7.06 -1.06 -16.03
N TYR A 223 -6.92 -0.43 -14.87
CA TYR A 223 -7.29 -1.06 -13.60
C TYR A 223 -8.81 -1.26 -13.48
N VAL A 224 -9.58 -0.20 -13.71
CA VAL A 224 -11.04 -0.24 -13.61
C VAL A 224 -11.63 -0.85 -14.88
N GLY A 225 -11.04 -0.58 -16.05
CA GLY A 225 -11.44 -1.23 -17.29
C GLY A 225 -11.32 -2.76 -17.25
N LYS A 226 -10.24 -3.32 -16.67
CA LYS A 226 -10.10 -4.76 -16.45
C LYS A 226 -11.17 -5.30 -15.49
N SER A 227 -11.47 -4.56 -14.42
CA SER A 227 -12.55 -4.91 -13.49
C SER A 227 -13.92 -4.97 -14.19
N VAL A 228 -14.20 -4.01 -15.07
CA VAL A 228 -15.43 -3.94 -15.87
C VAL A 228 -15.49 -5.05 -16.92
N TRP A 229 -14.37 -5.33 -17.60
CA TRP A 229 -14.24 -6.47 -18.52
C TRP A 229 -14.62 -7.78 -17.82
N VAL A 230 -14.01 -8.06 -16.67
CA VAL A 230 -14.29 -9.27 -15.90
C VAL A 230 -15.75 -9.32 -15.44
N ALA A 231 -16.30 -8.20 -14.98
CA ALA A 231 -17.69 -8.14 -14.53
C ALA A 231 -18.69 -8.50 -15.65
N GLU A 232 -18.50 -7.93 -16.85
CA GLU A 232 -19.40 -8.13 -17.97
C GLU A 232 -19.19 -9.48 -18.66
N ARG A 233 -17.94 -9.94 -18.80
CA ARG A 233 -17.59 -11.12 -19.62
C ARG A 233 -17.30 -12.40 -18.82
N ASP A 234 -17.06 -12.33 -17.51
CA ASP A 234 -16.66 -13.48 -16.69
C ASP A 234 -15.43 -14.22 -17.19
N ILE A 235 -14.49 -13.48 -17.77
CA ILE A 235 -13.26 -14.02 -18.33
C ILE A 235 -12.12 -13.12 -17.85
N VAL A 236 -11.02 -13.74 -17.43
CA VAL A 236 -9.77 -13.03 -17.17
C VAL A 236 -9.11 -12.74 -18.52
N PRO A 237 -8.87 -11.47 -18.88
CA PRO A 237 -8.10 -11.17 -20.09
C PRO A 237 -6.64 -11.57 -19.85
N LEU A 238 -6.18 -12.60 -20.56
CA LEU A 238 -4.80 -13.09 -20.54
C LEU A 238 -3.93 -12.43 -21.61
N ASN A 239 -4.56 -11.88 -22.63
CA ASN A 239 -3.99 -11.21 -23.79
C ASN A 239 -4.37 -9.71 -23.76
N ASP A 240 -3.97 -8.94 -24.78
CA ASP A 240 -4.29 -7.51 -24.86
C ASP A 240 -5.81 -7.25 -24.95
N PHE A 241 -6.43 -6.86 -23.84
CA PHE A 241 -7.83 -6.45 -23.80
C PHE A 241 -8.04 -4.95 -24.05
N LEU A 242 -6.98 -4.15 -24.16
CA LEU A 242 -7.09 -2.70 -24.37
C LEU A 242 -7.31 -2.38 -25.83
N PHE A 243 -6.50 -2.92 -26.75
CA PHE A 243 -6.57 -2.57 -28.17
C PHE A 243 -7.24 -3.63 -29.04
N THR A 244 -7.05 -4.92 -28.71
CA THR A 244 -7.36 -6.02 -29.64
C THR A 244 -8.34 -7.07 -29.09
N GLU A 245 -9.03 -6.78 -27.97
CA GLU A 245 -10.03 -7.69 -27.40
C GLU A 245 -9.51 -9.10 -27.14
N ASN A 246 -8.33 -9.18 -26.53
CA ASN A 246 -7.67 -10.43 -26.14
C ASN A 246 -7.15 -11.24 -27.35
N ALA A 247 -7.02 -10.61 -28.54
CA ALA A 247 -6.51 -11.26 -29.76
C ALA A 247 -4.98 -11.16 -29.92
N ALA A 248 -4.38 -10.00 -29.65
CA ALA A 248 -2.91 -9.87 -29.67
C ALA A 248 -2.30 -10.44 -28.38
N PRO A 249 -1.02 -10.89 -28.41
CA PRO A 249 -0.34 -11.43 -27.23
C PRO A 249 -0.43 -10.52 -26.00
N ALA A 250 -0.23 -11.12 -24.82
CA ALA A 250 -0.18 -10.38 -23.56
C ALA A 250 0.86 -9.24 -23.61
N MET A 251 0.47 -8.06 -23.15
CA MET A 251 1.42 -6.95 -22.97
C MET A 251 2.35 -7.23 -21.78
N GLY A 252 3.62 -6.81 -21.88
CA GLY A 252 4.61 -7.00 -20.81
C GLY A 252 4.22 -6.29 -19.51
N SER A 253 3.51 -5.17 -19.62
CA SER A 253 2.88 -4.46 -18.51
C SER A 253 1.68 -5.18 -17.87
N GLN A 254 1.23 -6.31 -18.42
CA GLN A 254 0.03 -7.05 -17.98
C GLN A 254 0.27 -8.54 -17.74
N PRO A 255 1.29 -8.94 -16.96
CA PRO A 255 1.41 -10.35 -16.61
C PRO A 255 0.15 -10.78 -15.82
N PRO A 256 -0.30 -12.04 -15.97
CA PRO A 256 -1.52 -12.53 -15.31
C PRO A 256 -1.33 -12.79 -13.81
N THR A 257 -0.48 -12.02 -13.12
CA THR A 257 -0.15 -12.17 -11.70
C THR A 257 -0.99 -11.30 -10.75
N PRO A 258 -1.34 -10.04 -11.05
CA PRO A 258 -2.23 -9.28 -10.18
C PRO A 258 -3.67 -9.76 -10.33
N SER A 259 -4.31 -10.00 -9.19
CA SER A 259 -5.64 -10.60 -9.05
C SER A 259 -6.69 -9.62 -8.50
N VAL A 260 -6.29 -8.41 -8.09
CA VAL A 260 -7.19 -7.44 -7.41
C VAL A 260 -8.25 -6.85 -8.34
N GLU A 261 -7.92 -6.58 -9.60
CA GLU A 261 -8.89 -6.09 -10.59
C GLU A 261 -9.90 -7.19 -10.94
N VAL A 262 -9.43 -8.44 -11.00
CA VAL A 262 -10.29 -9.62 -11.22
C VAL A 262 -11.21 -9.85 -10.02
N PHE A 263 -10.72 -9.65 -8.79
CA PHE A 263 -11.54 -9.68 -7.58
C PHE A 263 -12.67 -8.64 -7.65
N ALA A 264 -12.35 -7.41 -8.03
CA ALA A 264 -13.31 -6.33 -8.16
C ALA A 264 -14.38 -6.62 -9.22
N GLY A 265 -13.96 -7.14 -10.38
CA GLY A 265 -14.88 -7.53 -11.44
C GLY A 265 -15.79 -8.69 -11.05
N ALA A 266 -15.22 -9.74 -10.45
CA ALA A 266 -15.99 -10.90 -9.99
C ALA A 266 -17.00 -10.53 -8.90
N LEU A 267 -16.60 -9.66 -7.97
CA LEU A 267 -17.50 -9.07 -6.96
C LEU A 267 -18.66 -8.32 -7.63
N GLY A 268 -18.36 -7.46 -8.61
CA GLY A 268 -19.37 -6.72 -9.36
C GLY A 268 -20.37 -7.65 -10.03
N ARG A 269 -19.87 -8.70 -10.70
CA ARG A 269 -20.70 -9.70 -11.36
C ARG A 269 -21.60 -10.46 -10.40
N VAL A 270 -21.06 -10.99 -9.31
CA VAL A 270 -21.83 -11.78 -8.32
C VAL A 270 -22.88 -10.93 -7.61
N LEU A 271 -22.59 -9.65 -7.35
CA LEU A 271 -23.55 -8.72 -6.74
C LEU A 271 -24.54 -8.11 -7.76
N GLY A 272 -24.36 -8.34 -9.07
CA GLY A 272 -25.16 -7.70 -10.12
C GLY A 272 -24.96 -6.19 -10.22
N ILE A 273 -23.81 -5.66 -9.77
CA ILE A 273 -23.47 -4.24 -9.84
C ILE A 273 -22.36 -3.98 -10.87
N HIS A 274 -22.27 -2.74 -11.34
CA HIS A 274 -21.23 -2.34 -12.28
C HIS A 274 -19.81 -2.54 -11.71
N GLY A 275 -18.86 -3.04 -12.52
CA GLY A 275 -17.48 -3.28 -12.09
C GLY A 275 -16.82 -2.05 -11.45
N ALA A 276 -16.95 -0.87 -12.06
CA ALA A 276 -16.46 0.38 -11.48
C ALA A 276 -17.11 0.73 -10.12
N SER A 277 -18.39 0.37 -9.92
CA SER A 277 -19.07 0.58 -8.63
C SER A 277 -18.58 -0.40 -7.56
N ALA A 278 -18.33 -1.66 -7.92
CA ALA A 278 -17.67 -2.61 -7.01
C ALA A 278 -16.28 -2.09 -6.58
N THR A 279 -15.49 -1.57 -7.53
CA THR A 279 -14.16 -1.00 -7.25
C THR A 279 -14.23 0.23 -6.34
N TRP A 280 -15.02 1.25 -6.68
CA TRP A 280 -14.96 2.55 -5.99
C TRP A 280 -15.95 2.69 -4.82
N TYR A 281 -17.10 2.04 -4.85
CA TYR A 281 -18.10 2.17 -3.78
C TYR A 281 -18.06 1.05 -2.74
N VAL A 282 -17.46 -0.10 -3.08
CA VAL A 282 -17.37 -1.23 -2.15
C VAL A 282 -15.93 -1.47 -1.70
N LEU A 283 -15.02 -1.74 -2.64
CA LEU A 283 -13.66 -2.14 -2.29
C LEU A 283 -12.81 -1.01 -1.78
N LEU A 284 -12.84 0.15 -2.42
CA LEU A 284 -12.03 1.29 -2.01
C LEU A 284 -12.23 1.71 -0.54
N PRO A 285 -13.45 1.91 -0.01
CA PRO A 285 -13.61 2.25 1.41
C PRO A 285 -13.11 1.14 2.35
N ILE A 286 -13.25 -0.13 1.97
CA ILE A 286 -12.70 -1.27 2.72
C ILE A 286 -11.17 -1.22 2.72
N PHE A 287 -10.56 -1.00 1.56
CA PHE A 287 -9.12 -0.86 1.38
C PHE A 287 -8.58 0.31 2.21
N ALA A 288 -9.29 1.44 2.22
CA ALA A 288 -8.94 2.62 3.00
C ALA A 288 -8.91 2.32 4.50
N VAL A 289 -9.93 1.63 5.01
CA VAL A 289 -9.97 1.16 6.40
C VAL A 289 -8.78 0.25 6.70
N ILE A 290 -8.54 -0.77 5.88
CA ILE A 290 -7.45 -1.74 6.10
C ILE A 290 -6.07 -1.06 6.08
N ALA A 291 -5.83 -0.14 5.14
CA ALA A 291 -4.57 0.59 5.04
C ALA A 291 -4.30 1.48 6.27
N ILE A 292 -5.32 2.18 6.78
CA ILE A 292 -5.17 2.97 8.00
C ILE A 292 -4.93 2.08 9.23
N LEU A 293 -5.61 0.93 9.32
CA LEU A 293 -5.37 -0.02 10.41
C LEU A 293 -3.98 -0.65 10.32
N ALA A 294 -3.47 -0.92 9.12
CA ALA A 294 -2.10 -1.38 8.91
C ALA A 294 -1.07 -0.35 9.42
N LEU A 295 -1.27 0.93 9.05
CA LEU A 295 -0.45 2.05 9.54
C LEU A 295 -0.50 2.18 11.06
N TRP A 296 -1.70 2.10 11.66
CA TRP A 296 -1.88 2.11 13.11
C TRP A 296 -1.09 0.99 13.78
N ARG A 297 -1.24 -0.26 13.31
CA ARG A 297 -0.58 -1.41 13.93
C ARG A 297 0.94 -1.29 13.90
N LEU A 298 1.51 -0.88 12.78
CA LEU A 298 2.95 -0.66 12.70
C LEU A 298 3.40 0.50 13.60
N THR A 299 2.72 1.64 13.52
CA THR A 299 3.07 2.83 14.32
C THR A 299 2.98 2.56 15.81
N HIS A 300 1.92 1.88 16.27
CA HIS A 300 1.78 1.46 17.66
C HIS A 300 2.89 0.49 18.07
N ARG A 301 3.26 -0.44 17.18
CA ARG A 301 4.32 -1.41 17.44
C ARG A 301 5.70 -0.77 17.55
N TRP A 302 5.97 0.26 16.74
CA TRP A 302 7.27 0.89 16.62
C TRP A 302 7.44 2.12 17.51
N ALA A 303 6.37 2.80 17.90
CA ALA A 303 6.46 3.95 18.80
C ALA A 303 6.83 3.51 20.22
N PRO A 304 7.92 4.03 20.81
CA PRO A 304 8.25 3.74 22.21
C PRO A 304 7.30 4.44 23.19
N ARG A 305 6.67 5.54 22.76
CA ARG A 305 5.78 6.38 23.55
C ARG A 305 4.82 7.13 22.62
N ARG A 306 3.68 7.59 23.14
CA ARG A 306 2.68 8.41 22.41
C ARG A 306 2.24 7.83 21.05
N PRO A 307 1.87 6.53 20.96
CA PRO A 307 1.55 5.91 19.68
C PRO A 307 0.38 6.57 18.94
N VAL A 308 -0.60 7.12 19.68
CA VAL A 308 -1.73 7.85 19.11
C VAL A 308 -1.27 9.13 18.42
N LEU A 309 -0.38 9.92 19.04
CA LEU A 309 0.12 11.16 18.45
C LEU A 309 0.94 10.87 17.19
N ALA A 310 1.83 9.88 17.24
CA ALA A 310 2.63 9.45 16.10
C ALA A 310 1.74 8.98 14.93
N PHE A 311 0.69 8.21 15.23
CA PHE A 311 -0.29 7.78 14.23
C PHE A 311 -1.07 8.96 13.64
N THR A 312 -1.51 9.91 14.46
CA THR A 312 -2.20 11.12 13.97
C THR A 312 -1.31 11.94 13.03
N VAL A 313 -0.03 12.12 13.36
CA VAL A 313 0.93 12.78 12.48
C VAL A 313 1.11 12.00 11.17
N ALA A 314 1.20 10.68 11.23
CA ALA A 314 1.32 9.84 10.04
C ALA A 314 0.09 9.98 9.11
N VAL A 315 -1.13 10.03 9.67
CA VAL A 315 -2.36 10.26 8.91
C VAL A 315 -2.39 11.68 8.34
N ALA A 316 -2.00 12.69 9.13
CA ALA A 316 -1.90 14.07 8.66
C ALA A 316 -0.91 14.20 7.50
N PHE A 317 0.24 13.52 7.57
CA PHE A 317 1.20 13.45 6.46
C PHE A 317 0.55 12.88 5.19
N LEU A 318 -0.17 11.75 5.28
CA LEU A 318 -0.83 11.15 4.11
C LEU A 318 -1.89 12.07 3.48
N TYR A 319 -2.61 12.85 4.28
CA TYR A 319 -3.66 13.76 3.81
C TYR A 319 -3.12 15.10 3.30
N LEU A 320 -2.06 15.62 3.93
CA LEU A 320 -1.52 16.94 3.61
C LEU A 320 -0.38 16.88 2.60
N VAL A 321 0.26 15.72 2.41
CA VAL A 321 1.39 15.51 1.49
C VAL A 321 0.98 14.55 0.38
N ALA A 322 0.01 14.98 -0.44
CA ALA A 322 -0.55 14.23 -1.55
C ALA A 322 -0.37 14.97 -2.88
N GLY A 323 0.80 15.59 -3.08
CA GLY A 323 1.11 16.44 -4.23
C GLY A 323 1.28 15.69 -5.54
N GLY A 324 2.50 15.70 -6.09
CA GLY A 324 2.84 15.10 -7.39
C GLY A 324 2.42 13.62 -7.52
N ASP A 325 2.53 13.11 -8.75
CA ASP A 325 2.10 11.77 -9.13
C ASP A 325 2.74 10.63 -8.30
N ALA A 326 3.97 10.85 -7.81
CA ALA A 326 4.73 9.89 -7.01
C ALA A 326 4.76 10.16 -5.50
N ALA A 327 4.08 11.21 -5.02
CA ALA A 327 4.00 11.50 -3.59
C ALA A 327 3.38 10.33 -2.83
N LEU A 328 3.87 9.99 -1.64
CA LEU A 328 3.33 8.85 -0.89
C LEU A 328 1.85 9.00 -0.53
N GLY A 329 1.37 10.22 -0.23
CA GLY A 329 -0.05 10.48 0.00
C GLY A 329 -0.93 10.21 -1.23
N THR A 330 -0.38 10.37 -2.44
CA THR A 330 -1.06 10.06 -3.71
C THR A 330 -1.37 8.56 -3.84
N PHE A 331 -0.52 7.67 -3.30
CA PHE A 331 -0.74 6.22 -3.32
C PHE A 331 -1.69 5.72 -2.22
N HIS A 332 -2.15 6.61 -1.36
CA HIS A 332 -3.19 6.27 -0.41
C HIS A 332 -4.57 6.41 -1.08
N LEU A 333 -5.52 7.08 -0.45
CA LEU A 333 -6.91 7.17 -0.88
C LEU A 333 -7.13 7.53 -2.37
N PRO A 334 -6.34 8.42 -3.01
CA PRO A 334 -6.55 8.76 -4.43
C PRO A 334 -6.32 7.60 -5.41
N ARG A 335 -5.45 6.64 -5.06
CA ARG A 335 -5.02 5.54 -5.95
C ARG A 335 -5.08 4.16 -5.29
N LEU A 336 -5.71 4.05 -4.12
CA LEU A 336 -5.66 2.82 -3.32
C LEU A 336 -6.24 1.60 -4.06
N TYR A 337 -7.21 1.83 -4.95
CA TYR A 337 -7.83 0.79 -5.76
C TYR A 337 -6.94 0.28 -6.91
N GLU A 338 -5.91 1.04 -7.31
CA GLU A 338 -4.85 0.55 -8.19
C GLU A 338 -3.93 -0.28 -7.28
N GLY A 339 -3.88 -1.61 -7.38
CA GLY A 339 -3.32 -2.45 -6.30
C GLY A 339 -1.92 -2.09 -5.77
N LYS A 340 -1.10 -1.35 -6.54
CA LYS A 340 0.14 -0.70 -6.07
C LYS A 340 -0.08 0.26 -4.88
N GLY A 341 -1.18 1.00 -4.85
CA GLY A 341 -1.56 1.86 -3.73
C GLY A 341 -1.79 1.06 -2.45
N MET A 342 -2.53 -0.05 -2.53
CA MET A 342 -2.71 -0.97 -1.40
C MET A 342 -1.41 -1.65 -0.97
N PHE A 343 -0.55 -1.99 -1.93
CA PHE A 343 0.77 -2.55 -1.63
C PHE A 343 1.59 -1.59 -0.75
N VAL A 344 1.74 -0.33 -1.14
CA VAL A 344 2.50 0.67 -0.38
C VAL A 344 1.80 1.05 0.92
N SER A 345 0.48 1.25 0.90
CA SER A 345 -0.26 1.79 2.04
C SER A 345 -0.61 0.75 3.11
N ALA A 346 -0.69 -0.54 2.76
CA ALA A 346 -1.07 -1.60 3.68
C ALA A 346 -0.04 -2.74 3.74
N ALA A 347 0.40 -3.28 2.60
CA ALA A 347 1.27 -4.45 2.60
C ALA A 347 2.67 -4.14 3.16
N ILE A 348 3.27 -3.00 2.79
CA ILE A 348 4.57 -2.59 3.31
C ILE A 348 4.54 -2.41 4.85
N PRO A 349 3.59 -1.63 5.44
CA PRO A 349 3.50 -1.54 6.89
C PRO A 349 3.27 -2.88 7.59
N LEU A 350 2.40 -3.75 7.05
CA LEU A 350 2.13 -5.06 7.62
C LEU A 350 3.34 -6.00 7.52
N MET A 351 4.13 -5.92 6.45
CA MET A 351 5.32 -6.76 6.29
C MET A 351 6.35 -6.41 7.37
N TRP A 352 6.62 -5.12 7.58
CA TRP A 352 7.47 -4.66 8.68
C TRP A 352 6.94 -5.09 10.05
N LEU A 353 5.61 -5.03 10.26
CA LEU A 353 4.97 -5.48 11.49
C LEU A 353 5.14 -6.99 11.71
N TYR A 354 4.87 -7.82 10.69
CA TYR A 354 4.93 -9.28 10.79
C TYR A 354 6.37 -9.76 10.94
N LEU A 355 7.33 -9.15 10.24
CA LEU A 355 8.76 -9.39 10.47
C LEU A 355 9.16 -9.02 11.89
N THR A 356 8.73 -7.86 12.40
CA THR A 356 8.98 -7.46 13.79
C THR A 356 8.47 -8.52 14.78
N ASN A 357 7.23 -8.99 14.57
CA ASN A 357 6.61 -9.98 15.45
C ASN A 357 7.25 -11.36 15.33
N TRP A 358 7.65 -11.78 14.13
CA TRP A 358 8.38 -13.02 13.89
C TRP A 358 9.73 -13.02 14.61
N PHE A 359 10.51 -11.95 14.46
CA PHE A 359 11.82 -11.89 15.11
C PHE A 359 11.71 -11.77 16.64
N ASP A 360 10.63 -11.20 17.18
CA ASP A 360 10.42 -11.16 18.64
C ASP A 360 9.86 -12.47 19.22
N SER A 361 8.90 -13.12 18.54
CA SER A 361 8.16 -14.26 19.11
C SER A 361 8.55 -15.62 18.55
N ARG A 362 9.12 -15.67 17.34
CA ARG A 362 9.35 -16.89 16.55
C ARG A 362 8.08 -17.75 16.39
N SER A 363 6.91 -17.11 16.40
CA SER A 363 5.64 -17.82 16.27
C SER A 363 5.41 -18.31 14.84
N ARG A 364 4.97 -19.58 14.70
CA ARG A 364 4.59 -20.15 13.39
C ARG A 364 3.48 -19.34 12.70
N TRP A 365 2.58 -18.75 13.50
CA TRP A 365 1.56 -17.83 13.02
C TRP A 365 2.16 -16.58 12.36
N GLY A 366 3.23 -16.02 12.93
CA GLY A 366 3.95 -14.90 12.32
C GLY A 366 4.54 -15.25 10.96
N LEU A 367 5.16 -16.43 10.80
CA LEU A 367 5.63 -16.91 9.49
C LEU A 367 4.49 -17.10 8.49
N LEU A 368 3.36 -17.68 8.93
CA LEU A 368 2.19 -17.84 8.07
C LEU A 368 1.68 -16.49 7.58
N LEU A 369 1.61 -15.48 8.45
CA LEU A 369 1.20 -14.13 8.06
C LEU A 369 2.19 -13.46 7.10
N ILE A 370 3.50 -13.71 7.24
CA ILE A 370 4.52 -13.25 6.27
C ILE A 370 4.26 -13.89 4.90
N ALA A 371 4.07 -15.21 4.86
CA ALA A 371 3.80 -15.94 3.61
C ALA A 371 2.48 -15.50 2.97
N ALA A 372 1.39 -15.41 3.76
CA ALA A 372 0.09 -14.95 3.28
C ALA A 372 0.15 -13.51 2.77
N LEU A 373 0.86 -12.62 3.47
CA LEU A 373 1.02 -11.24 3.01
C LEU A 373 1.84 -11.16 1.72
N SER A 374 2.84 -12.03 1.55
CA SER A 374 3.61 -12.14 0.32
C SER A 374 2.72 -12.55 -0.87
N VAL A 375 1.88 -13.57 -0.69
CA VAL A 375 0.86 -13.99 -1.67
C VAL A 375 -0.12 -12.85 -1.98
N ALA A 376 -0.64 -12.18 -0.94
CA ALA A 376 -1.53 -11.04 -1.09
C ALA A 376 -0.87 -9.90 -1.88
N ALA A 377 0.39 -9.58 -1.58
CA ALA A 377 1.14 -8.54 -2.27
C ALA A 377 1.36 -8.85 -3.76
N THR A 378 1.62 -10.12 -4.11
CA THR A 378 1.67 -10.57 -5.52
C THR A 378 0.34 -10.34 -6.23
N GLY A 379 -0.77 -10.66 -5.58
CA GLY A 379 -2.11 -10.41 -6.13
C GLY A 379 -2.48 -8.93 -6.22
N LEU A 380 -1.85 -8.05 -5.43
CA LEU A 380 -2.05 -6.60 -5.51
C LEU A 380 -1.27 -5.96 -6.65
N THR A 381 -0.02 -6.37 -6.89
CA THR A 381 0.83 -5.69 -7.89
C THR A 381 2.06 -6.49 -8.28
N THR A 382 2.48 -6.35 -9.53
CA THR A 382 3.80 -6.79 -10.04
C THR A 382 4.97 -6.12 -9.33
N THR A 383 4.77 -4.91 -8.77
CA THR A 383 5.81 -4.19 -8.00
C THR A 383 6.32 -4.98 -6.80
N SER A 384 5.52 -5.91 -6.27
CA SER A 384 5.89 -6.75 -5.14
C SER A 384 7.13 -7.60 -5.43
N ALA A 385 7.31 -8.04 -6.68
CA ALA A 385 8.49 -8.82 -7.10
C ALA A 385 9.79 -8.03 -7.07
N ILE A 386 9.73 -6.70 -6.96
CA ILE A 386 10.90 -5.81 -6.90
C ILE A 386 11.11 -5.31 -5.47
N ILE A 387 10.06 -4.76 -4.85
CA ILE A 387 10.18 -4.09 -3.56
C ILE A 387 10.23 -5.06 -2.38
N LEU A 388 9.51 -6.20 -2.42
CA LEU A 388 9.58 -7.17 -1.31
C LEU A 388 10.97 -7.78 -1.14
N PRO A 389 11.69 -8.22 -2.19
CA PRO A 389 13.08 -8.65 -2.06
C PRO A 389 13.98 -7.62 -1.38
N MET A 390 13.85 -6.34 -1.74
CA MET A 390 14.64 -5.26 -1.13
C MET A 390 14.29 -5.07 0.35
N LEU A 391 13.00 -5.01 0.69
CA LEU A 391 12.52 -4.86 2.06
C LEU A 391 12.97 -6.03 2.95
N VAL A 392 12.72 -7.25 2.49
CA VAL A 392 13.05 -8.47 3.24
C VAL A 392 14.56 -8.67 3.31
N GLY A 393 15.29 -8.33 2.25
CA GLY A 393 16.76 -8.31 2.23
C GLY A 393 17.33 -7.35 3.26
N ALA A 394 16.77 -6.14 3.38
CA ALA A 394 17.16 -5.16 4.39
C ALA A 394 16.91 -5.68 5.82
N ALA A 395 15.75 -6.30 6.06
CA ALA A 395 15.43 -6.94 7.33
C ALA A 395 16.39 -8.11 7.63
N ALA A 396 16.63 -8.98 6.65
CA ALA A 396 17.52 -10.13 6.79
C ALA A 396 18.95 -9.69 7.09
N PHE A 397 19.48 -8.70 6.37
CA PHE A 397 20.79 -8.10 6.62
C PHE A 397 20.90 -7.59 8.06
N ALA A 398 19.89 -6.87 8.55
CA ALA A 398 19.89 -6.37 9.92
C ALA A 398 19.93 -7.50 10.96
N MET A 399 19.21 -8.60 10.71
CA MET A 399 19.20 -9.78 11.58
C MET A 399 20.49 -10.61 11.49
N LEU A 400 21.13 -10.66 10.32
CA LEU A 400 22.45 -11.28 10.14
C LEU A 400 23.51 -10.59 11.00
N LEU A 401 23.50 -9.26 11.08
CA LEU A 401 24.44 -8.48 11.89
C LEU A 401 24.37 -8.76 13.40
N VAL A 402 23.26 -9.32 13.88
CA VAL A 402 23.07 -9.74 15.27
C VAL A 402 23.06 -11.27 15.43
N GLY A 403 23.54 -12.01 14.43
CA GLY A 403 23.74 -13.46 14.50
C GLY A 403 22.49 -14.31 14.29
N ARG A 404 21.38 -13.74 13.80
CA ARG A 404 20.07 -14.41 13.67
C ARG A 404 19.77 -14.85 12.24
N TRP A 405 20.72 -15.55 11.64
CA TRP A 405 20.66 -15.93 10.22
C TRP A 405 19.58 -16.96 9.91
N LYS A 406 19.31 -17.92 10.82
CA LYS A 406 18.29 -18.96 10.61
C LYS A 406 16.89 -18.36 10.52
N GLU A 407 16.56 -17.47 11.45
CA GLU A 407 15.26 -16.79 11.43
C GLU A 407 15.13 -15.85 10.23
N ALA A 408 16.23 -15.22 9.82
CA ALA A 408 16.27 -14.38 8.61
C ALA A 408 16.03 -15.21 7.35
N LEU A 409 16.66 -16.38 7.22
CA LEU A 409 16.45 -17.30 6.10
C LEU A 409 15.00 -17.77 6.03
N LEU A 410 14.42 -18.21 7.15
CA LEU A 410 13.02 -18.66 7.20
C LEU A 410 12.04 -17.56 6.81
N ALA A 411 12.24 -16.34 7.33
CA ALA A 411 11.43 -15.19 6.95
C ALA A 411 11.61 -14.83 5.47
N GLY A 412 12.86 -14.91 4.98
CA GLY A 412 13.22 -14.68 3.57
C GLY A 412 12.49 -15.63 2.63
N VAL A 413 12.58 -16.93 2.89
CA VAL A 413 11.88 -17.96 2.10
C VAL A 413 10.37 -17.73 2.16
N ALA A 414 9.79 -17.53 3.34
CA ALA A 414 8.36 -17.28 3.49
C ALA A 414 7.89 -16.04 2.72
N ALA A 415 8.69 -14.97 2.70
CA ALA A 415 8.31 -13.72 2.06
C ALA A 415 8.59 -13.68 0.54
N LEU A 416 9.48 -14.52 0.02
CA LEU A 416 9.94 -14.41 -1.38
C LEU A 416 9.58 -15.61 -2.25
N ALA A 417 9.25 -16.77 -1.68
CA ALA A 417 8.94 -17.97 -2.46
C ALA A 417 7.80 -17.73 -3.47
N TYR A 418 6.73 -17.06 -3.06
CA TYR A 418 5.57 -16.84 -3.93
C TYR A 418 5.79 -15.76 -5.01
N PRO A 419 6.29 -14.54 -4.69
CA PRO A 419 6.56 -13.53 -5.71
C PRO A 419 7.57 -14.02 -6.75
N VAL A 420 8.68 -14.62 -6.31
CA VAL A 420 9.71 -15.16 -7.22
C VAL A 420 9.15 -16.31 -8.05
N GLY A 421 8.44 -17.25 -7.42
CA GLY A 421 7.78 -18.36 -8.11
C GLY A 421 6.76 -17.88 -9.15
N SER A 422 5.96 -16.86 -8.82
CA SER A 422 4.96 -16.31 -9.74
C SER A 422 5.58 -15.66 -10.97
N VAL A 423 6.69 -14.93 -10.80
CA VAL A 423 7.43 -14.33 -11.92
C VAL A 423 8.05 -15.43 -12.77
N LEU A 424 8.72 -16.41 -12.16
CA LEU A 424 9.34 -17.52 -12.88
C LEU A 424 8.31 -18.30 -13.70
N VAL A 425 7.18 -18.67 -13.09
CA VAL A 425 6.08 -19.38 -13.78
C VAL A 425 5.51 -18.51 -14.91
N SER A 426 5.29 -17.21 -14.68
CA SER A 426 4.76 -16.32 -15.72
C SER A 426 5.72 -16.19 -16.90
N GLN A 427 7.01 -16.07 -16.65
CA GLN A 427 8.06 -15.99 -17.68
C GLN A 427 8.19 -17.30 -18.47
N LEU A 428 8.07 -18.45 -17.79
CA LEU A 428 8.09 -19.76 -18.43
C LEU A 428 6.87 -20.01 -19.32
N LEU A 429 5.69 -19.51 -18.93
CA LEU A 429 4.43 -19.73 -19.66
C LEU A 429 4.15 -18.70 -20.75
N ALA A 430 4.46 -17.42 -20.51
CA ALA A 430 4.17 -16.32 -21.43
C ALA A 430 5.38 -15.93 -22.31
N GLY A 431 6.56 -16.52 -22.06
CA GLY A 431 7.82 -16.15 -22.70
C GLY A 431 8.47 -14.92 -22.05
N ALA A 432 9.76 -14.72 -22.37
CA ALA A 432 10.52 -13.56 -21.92
C ALA A 432 10.07 -12.29 -22.65
N GLY A 433 8.97 -11.70 -22.20
CA GLY A 433 8.56 -10.37 -22.65
C GLY A 433 9.55 -9.34 -22.11
N SER A 434 10.22 -8.60 -23.01
CA SER A 434 10.88 -7.36 -22.65
C SER A 434 9.80 -6.36 -22.25
N ALA A 435 9.67 -6.04 -20.96
CA ALA A 435 8.81 -4.96 -20.51
C ALA A 435 9.44 -3.61 -20.89
N THR A 436 9.40 -3.26 -22.17
CA THR A 436 9.75 -1.92 -22.66
C THR A 436 8.55 -1.02 -22.37
N GLY A 437 8.59 -0.34 -21.22
CA GLY A 437 7.59 0.66 -20.86
C GLY A 437 7.83 1.99 -21.58
N ALA A 438 6.76 2.79 -21.78
CA ALA A 438 6.77 4.08 -22.47
C ALA A 438 7.60 5.16 -21.77
N ASP A 439 7.92 4.95 -20.50
CA ASP A 439 8.86 5.77 -19.76
C ASP A 439 10.20 5.04 -19.67
N ASP A 440 10.98 5.06 -20.76
CA ASP A 440 12.43 4.83 -20.71
C ASP A 440 13.16 5.86 -19.82
N ALA A 441 12.42 6.79 -19.19
CA ALA A 441 12.90 7.72 -18.20
C ALA A 441 13.35 6.98 -16.93
N PHE A 442 14.60 6.54 -16.96
CA PHE A 442 15.35 6.24 -15.75
C PHE A 442 15.42 7.49 -14.87
N TYR A 443 15.14 7.32 -13.58
CA TYR A 443 15.27 8.38 -12.59
C TYR A 443 16.45 8.07 -11.68
N ASP A 444 17.40 8.98 -11.64
CA ASP A 444 18.54 8.90 -10.74
C ASP A 444 18.12 9.03 -9.27
N ALA A 445 19.10 8.94 -8.37
CA ALA A 445 18.89 9.00 -6.94
C ALA A 445 18.29 10.35 -6.47
N GLU A 446 18.75 11.47 -7.03
CA GLU A 446 18.25 12.80 -6.68
C GLU A 446 16.77 12.91 -7.07
N TYR A 447 16.46 12.64 -8.33
CA TYR A 447 15.10 12.75 -8.83
C TYR A 447 14.18 11.79 -8.10
N THR A 448 14.62 10.56 -7.82
CA THR A 448 13.87 9.57 -7.03
C THR A 448 13.51 10.13 -5.65
N TYR A 449 14.44 10.75 -4.94
CA TYR A 449 14.17 11.41 -3.66
C TYR A 449 13.15 12.54 -3.83
N ARG A 450 13.41 13.49 -4.74
CA ARG A 450 12.57 14.68 -4.94
C ARG A 450 11.14 14.31 -5.30
N ARG A 451 10.96 13.31 -6.15
CA ARG A 451 9.65 12.86 -6.66
C ARG A 451 8.81 12.16 -5.57
N THR A 452 9.44 11.42 -4.66
CA THR A 452 8.73 10.56 -3.68
C THR A 452 8.72 11.11 -2.25
N LEU A 453 9.85 11.68 -1.81
CA LEU A 453 10.09 12.22 -0.47
C LEU A 453 9.92 13.75 -0.40
N MET A 454 9.62 14.39 -1.53
CA MET A 454 9.45 15.84 -1.68
C MET A 454 10.76 16.64 -1.52
N VAL A 455 10.65 17.95 -1.72
CA VAL A 455 11.71 18.95 -1.51
C VAL A 455 11.24 20.02 -0.52
N GLY A 456 12.08 21.01 -0.24
CA GLY A 456 11.85 22.08 0.71
C GLY A 456 11.66 21.54 2.13
N VAL A 457 10.86 22.24 2.94
CA VAL A 457 10.59 21.88 4.34
C VAL A 457 10.06 20.45 4.49
N VAL A 458 9.17 20.03 3.58
CA VAL A 458 8.60 18.67 3.60
C VAL A 458 9.68 17.63 3.29
N GLY A 459 10.54 17.91 2.30
CA GLY A 459 11.70 17.09 1.98
C GLY A 459 12.66 16.94 3.18
N VAL A 460 12.87 18.00 3.95
CA VAL A 460 13.67 17.94 5.20
C VAL A 460 12.99 17.03 6.23
N VAL A 461 11.68 17.15 6.45
CA VAL A 461 10.95 16.29 7.40
C VAL A 461 11.02 14.82 6.98
N CYS A 462 10.86 14.51 5.69
CA CYS A 462 11.01 13.16 5.16
C CYS A 462 12.45 12.62 5.34
N GLY A 463 13.46 13.45 5.11
CA GLY A 463 14.87 13.10 5.36
C GLY A 463 15.16 12.84 6.83
N LEU A 464 14.67 13.69 7.72
CA LEU A 464 14.78 13.48 9.17
C LEU A 464 14.07 12.19 9.59
N ALA A 465 12.89 11.89 9.04
CA ALA A 465 12.21 10.63 9.29
C ALA A 465 13.03 9.43 8.81
N LEU A 466 13.61 9.50 7.62
CA LEU A 466 14.47 8.47 7.05
C LEU A 466 15.69 8.18 7.93
N TRP A 467 16.49 9.20 8.24
CA TRP A 467 17.79 9.03 8.89
C TRP A 467 17.75 9.04 10.42
N CYS A 468 16.79 9.72 11.05
CA CYS A 468 16.62 9.72 12.52
C CYS A 468 15.57 8.73 13.01
N GLY A 469 14.62 8.32 12.17
CA GLY A 469 13.52 7.41 12.53
C GLY A 469 13.97 6.13 13.24
N PRO A 470 15.03 5.42 12.80
CA PRO A 470 15.50 4.22 13.48
C PRO A 470 15.93 4.43 14.94
N LEU A 471 16.47 5.61 15.27
CA LEU A 471 16.89 5.97 16.63
C LEU A 471 15.71 6.27 17.55
N LEU A 472 14.58 6.68 16.95
CA LEU A 472 13.32 7.00 17.64
C LEU A 472 12.39 5.80 17.77
N ALA A 473 12.55 4.80 16.90
CA ALA A 473 11.82 3.54 17.00
C ALA A 473 12.13 2.83 18.32
N ARG A 474 11.15 2.05 18.77
CA ARG A 474 11.26 1.25 19.98
C ARG A 474 12.49 0.37 19.90
N ARG A 475 13.27 0.36 21.00
CA ARG A 475 14.50 -0.42 21.11
C ARG A 475 14.25 -1.88 20.77
N ARG A 476 15.30 -2.57 20.36
CA ARG A 476 15.30 -3.95 19.82
C ARG A 476 14.81 -3.98 18.37
N THR A 477 13.85 -4.86 18.07
CA THR A 477 13.54 -5.30 16.69
C THR A 477 12.99 -4.17 15.86
N PRO A 478 12.09 -3.31 16.38
CA PRO A 478 11.64 -2.15 15.63
C PRO A 478 12.80 -1.25 15.17
N ALA A 479 13.68 -0.84 16.09
CA ALA A 479 14.83 0.01 15.76
C ALA A 479 15.81 -0.68 14.80
N LEU A 480 16.10 -1.97 15.01
CA LEU A 480 17.04 -2.71 14.16
C LEU A 480 16.52 -2.89 12.72
N LEU A 481 15.24 -3.22 12.57
CA LEU A 481 14.60 -3.37 11.26
C LEU A 481 14.45 -2.02 10.55
N ALA A 482 14.05 -0.97 11.28
CA ALA A 482 14.01 0.39 10.75
C ALA A 482 15.41 0.83 10.27
N ALA A 483 16.47 0.54 11.03
CA ALA A 483 17.85 0.85 10.64
C ALA A 483 18.29 0.08 9.39
N GLY A 484 17.91 -1.20 9.28
CA GLY A 484 18.15 -2.00 8.07
C GLY A 484 17.49 -1.39 6.83
N GLY A 485 16.21 -1.02 6.94
CA GLY A 485 15.49 -0.35 5.85
C GLY A 485 16.08 1.02 5.50
N THR A 486 16.40 1.85 6.49
CA THR A 486 17.06 3.15 6.29
C THR A 486 18.41 2.98 5.59
N LEU A 487 19.21 1.98 5.99
CA LEU A 487 20.49 1.70 5.34
C LEU A 487 20.31 1.27 3.89
N ALA A 488 19.38 0.35 3.61
CA ALA A 488 19.10 -0.09 2.25
C ALA A 488 18.68 1.08 1.36
N LEU A 489 17.76 1.94 1.82
CA LEU A 489 17.35 3.11 1.05
C LEU A 489 18.48 4.13 0.89
N SER A 490 19.27 4.41 1.93
CA SER A 490 20.42 5.32 1.83
C SER A 490 21.44 4.84 0.80
N VAL A 491 21.71 3.54 0.73
CA VAL A 491 22.59 2.96 -0.30
C VAL A 491 22.00 3.14 -1.70
N LEU A 492 20.70 2.90 -1.87
CA LEU A 492 20.01 3.11 -3.14
C LEU A 492 19.98 4.59 -3.57
N LEU A 493 20.13 5.53 -2.63
CA LEU A 493 20.18 6.96 -2.92
C LEU A 493 21.62 7.49 -3.18
N VAL A 494 22.63 6.62 -3.20
CA VAL A 494 23.99 6.98 -3.63
C VAL A 494 24.02 7.05 -5.17
N PRO A 495 24.55 8.14 -5.78
CA PRO A 495 24.73 8.22 -7.23
C PRO A 495 25.41 6.98 -7.82
N GLY A 496 24.89 6.45 -8.92
CA GLY A 496 25.43 5.28 -9.61
C GLY A 496 24.80 3.95 -9.18
N VAL A 497 24.19 3.85 -7.99
CA VAL A 497 23.64 2.57 -7.50
C VAL A 497 22.38 2.16 -8.25
N LEU A 498 21.45 3.10 -8.49
CA LEU A 498 20.23 2.81 -9.25
C LEU A 498 20.55 2.54 -10.73
N GLU A 499 21.56 3.21 -11.26
CA GLU A 499 22.06 3.07 -12.63
C GLU A 499 22.63 1.65 -12.83
N VAL A 500 23.48 1.20 -11.90
CA VAL A 500 24.02 -0.17 -11.91
C VAL A 500 22.90 -1.19 -11.77
N LEU A 501 21.94 -0.96 -10.88
CA LEU A 501 20.80 -1.86 -10.71
C LEU A 501 19.93 -1.92 -11.97
N SER A 502 19.69 -0.79 -12.62
CA SER A 502 18.97 -0.69 -13.89
C SER A 502 19.70 -1.47 -14.98
N ALA A 503 21.02 -1.28 -15.12
CA ALA A 503 21.85 -1.98 -16.10
C ALA A 503 21.91 -3.49 -15.85
N ALA A 504 21.98 -3.92 -14.58
CA ALA A 504 22.10 -5.33 -14.22
C ALA A 504 20.76 -6.09 -14.31
N SER A 505 19.64 -5.43 -14.04
CA SER A 505 18.32 -6.07 -13.99
C SER A 505 17.47 -5.84 -15.24
N GLY A 506 17.80 -4.84 -16.05
CA GLY A 506 16.94 -4.36 -17.15
C GLY A 506 15.67 -3.64 -16.67
N ILE A 507 15.54 -3.39 -15.36
CA ILE A 507 14.37 -2.76 -14.75
C ILE A 507 14.69 -1.29 -14.50
N SER A 508 14.35 -0.39 -15.44
CA SER A 508 14.62 1.06 -15.32
C SER A 508 13.40 1.85 -14.82
N VAL A 509 12.23 1.61 -15.45
CA VAL A 509 11.00 2.43 -15.35
C VAL A 509 10.39 2.50 -13.94
N VAL A 510 10.70 1.53 -13.09
CA VAL A 510 10.05 1.36 -11.78
C VAL A 510 11.01 1.54 -10.60
N LEU A 511 12.30 1.79 -10.83
CA LEU A 511 13.29 1.95 -9.74
C LEU A 511 13.04 3.18 -8.88
N TRP A 512 12.38 4.21 -9.40
CA TRP A 512 11.95 5.36 -8.58
C TRP A 512 11.02 4.95 -7.42
N ARG A 513 10.45 3.74 -7.44
CA ARG A 513 9.60 3.19 -6.38
C ARG A 513 10.40 2.66 -5.19
N VAL A 514 11.75 2.62 -5.23
CA VAL A 514 12.56 2.12 -4.10
C VAL A 514 12.23 2.75 -2.74
N PRO A 515 11.80 4.03 -2.61
CA PRO A 515 11.41 4.59 -1.31
C PRO A 515 10.18 3.92 -0.70
N TRP A 516 9.39 3.17 -1.49
CA TRP A 516 8.27 2.37 -1.00
C TRP A 516 8.70 1.19 -0.13
N LEU A 517 9.99 0.85 -0.07
CA LEU A 517 10.50 -0.18 0.84
C LEU A 517 10.26 0.20 2.31
N LEU A 518 10.13 1.49 2.63
CA LEU A 518 9.89 1.98 3.99
C LEU A 518 8.43 2.35 4.21
N ALA A 519 7.94 2.03 5.41
CA ALA A 519 6.71 2.63 5.93
C ALA A 519 6.97 4.07 6.41
N LEU A 520 7.38 4.95 5.50
CA LEU A 520 7.79 6.32 5.81
C LEU A 520 6.77 7.10 6.66
N PRO A 521 5.43 7.02 6.43
CA PRO A 521 4.47 7.72 7.28
C PRO A 521 4.61 7.35 8.76
N THR A 522 4.94 6.08 9.07
CA THR A 522 5.25 5.67 10.44
C THR A 522 6.49 6.39 10.96
N LEU A 523 7.58 6.43 10.19
CA LEU A 523 8.83 7.08 10.59
C LEU A 523 8.64 8.60 10.79
N VAL A 524 7.85 9.26 9.95
CA VAL A 524 7.45 10.67 10.12
C VAL A 524 6.69 10.85 11.43
N GLY A 525 5.72 9.96 11.70
CA GLY A 525 5.01 9.92 12.97
C GLY A 525 5.94 9.77 14.18
N LEU A 526 7.01 8.98 14.08
CA LEU A 526 7.96 8.77 15.17
C LEU A 526 8.75 10.03 15.55
N LEU A 527 8.88 11.03 14.67
CA LEU A 527 9.56 12.30 14.98
C LEU A 527 8.95 13.04 16.17
N CYS A 528 7.63 12.93 16.38
CA CYS A 528 6.97 13.56 17.54
C CYS A 528 7.14 12.77 18.86
N THR A 529 7.80 11.61 18.80
CA THR A 529 8.04 10.78 19.98
C THR A 529 9.33 11.13 20.70
N VAL A 530 10.11 12.11 20.23
CA VAL A 530 11.39 12.55 20.84
C VAL A 530 11.26 12.78 22.36
N ASP A 531 12.28 12.35 23.08
CA ASP A 531 12.42 12.58 24.52
C ASP A 531 13.36 13.77 24.74
N VAL A 532 12.84 14.85 25.29
CA VAL A 532 13.65 16.03 25.61
C VAL A 532 14.12 15.91 27.06
N PRO A 533 15.43 15.83 27.32
CA PRO A 533 15.94 15.84 28.70
C PRO A 533 15.71 17.23 29.31
N SER A 534 14.64 17.35 30.09
CA SER A 534 14.28 18.58 30.82
C SER A 534 13.83 18.25 32.24
N PRO A 535 14.24 19.05 33.25
CA PRO A 535 13.75 18.90 34.62
C PRO A 535 12.24 19.21 34.72
N VAL A 536 11.69 19.98 33.77
CA VAL A 536 10.28 20.37 33.78
C VAL A 536 9.43 19.29 33.09
N ALA A 537 8.62 18.58 33.88
CA ALA A 537 7.74 17.51 33.37
C ALA A 537 6.74 18.01 32.31
N ALA A 538 6.25 19.26 32.44
CA ALA A 538 5.38 19.89 31.46
C ALA A 538 6.08 20.06 30.10
N LEU A 539 7.32 20.56 30.09
CA LEU A 539 8.09 20.74 28.84
C LEU A 539 8.31 19.41 28.12
N ARG A 540 8.63 18.35 28.87
CA ARG A 540 8.75 16.99 28.31
C ARG A 540 7.46 16.50 27.66
N ARG A 541 6.30 16.80 28.25
CA ARG A 541 4.97 16.43 27.71
C ARG A 541 4.62 17.25 26.47
N VAL A 542 4.87 18.56 26.52
CA VAL A 542 4.51 19.50 25.45
C VAL A 542 5.42 19.36 24.23
N ALA A 543 6.70 19.02 24.40
CA ALA A 543 7.66 18.95 23.28
C ALA A 543 7.19 18.08 22.12
N GLY A 544 6.64 16.89 22.38
CA GLY A 544 6.13 16.04 21.30
C GLY A 544 4.89 16.61 20.62
N VAL A 545 4.01 17.27 21.37
CA VAL A 545 2.82 17.95 20.83
C VAL A 545 3.25 19.15 19.99
N ALA A 546 4.22 19.93 20.44
CA ALA A 546 4.78 21.06 19.70
C ALA A 546 5.44 20.60 18.39
N VAL A 547 6.23 19.51 18.41
CA VAL A 547 6.82 18.92 17.20
C VAL A 547 5.72 18.39 16.25
N ALA A 548 4.70 17.73 16.77
CA ALA A 548 3.55 17.28 15.97
C ALA A 548 2.80 18.45 15.33
N ALA A 549 2.52 19.51 16.09
CA ALA A 549 1.85 20.71 15.61
C ALA A 549 2.69 21.44 14.56
N ALA A 550 4.01 21.55 14.78
CA ALA A 550 4.94 22.14 13.82
C ALA A 550 4.97 21.35 12.51
N MET A 551 5.05 20.01 12.56
CA MET A 551 4.99 19.17 11.36
C MET A 551 3.65 19.31 10.63
N ALA A 552 2.52 19.24 11.34
CA ALA A 552 1.21 19.40 10.73
C ALA A 552 1.05 20.78 10.07
N ALA A 553 1.52 21.84 10.73
CA ALA A 553 1.55 23.19 10.16
C ALA A 553 2.48 23.26 8.93
N SER A 554 3.67 22.64 8.99
CA SER A 554 4.57 22.58 7.84
C SER A 554 3.94 21.85 6.65
N PHE A 555 3.23 20.73 6.87
CA PHE A 555 2.52 20.04 5.80
C PHE A 555 1.40 20.92 5.23
N ALA A 556 0.61 21.57 6.08
CA ALA A 556 -0.48 22.44 5.64
C ALA A 556 0.01 23.67 4.85
N LEU A 557 1.19 24.21 5.19
CA LEU A 557 1.73 25.43 4.56
C LEU A 557 2.61 25.16 3.34
N PHE A 558 3.37 24.06 3.33
CA PHE A 558 4.43 23.80 2.34
C PHE A 558 4.17 22.58 1.46
N ALA A 559 3.13 21.78 1.74
CA ALA A 559 2.78 20.63 0.92
C ALA A 559 1.45 20.87 0.18
N THR A 560 1.10 19.93 -0.70
CA THR A 560 -0.17 19.95 -1.43
C THR A 560 -1.14 18.96 -0.78
N PRO A 561 -2.23 19.43 -0.16
CA PRO A 561 -3.18 18.56 0.50
C PRO A 561 -4.02 17.77 -0.50
N MET A 562 -4.51 16.61 -0.09
CA MET A 562 -5.19 15.66 -0.98
C MET A 562 -6.41 16.23 -1.68
N TRP A 563 -7.15 17.16 -1.06
CA TRP A 563 -8.32 17.81 -1.65
C TRP A 563 -7.99 18.97 -2.59
N SER A 564 -6.70 19.20 -2.87
CA SER A 564 -6.22 20.25 -3.76
C SER A 564 -6.39 19.87 -5.23
N PRO A 565 -6.84 20.81 -6.10
CA PRO A 565 -6.82 20.61 -7.54
C PRO A 565 -5.42 20.31 -8.11
N GLN A 566 -4.37 20.83 -7.47
CA GLN A 566 -2.97 20.55 -7.83
C GLN A 566 -2.58 19.07 -7.62
N SER A 567 -3.30 18.36 -6.74
CA SER A 567 -3.19 16.91 -6.55
C SER A 567 -4.00 16.10 -7.57
N TRP A 568 -4.59 16.76 -8.58
CA TRP A 568 -5.47 16.14 -9.58
C TRP A 568 -6.71 15.48 -8.97
N VAL A 569 -7.11 15.97 -7.80
CA VAL A 569 -8.21 15.46 -7.00
C VAL A 569 -9.31 16.50 -6.95
N GLN A 570 -10.55 16.04 -7.05
CA GLN A 570 -11.77 16.82 -6.89
C GLN A 570 -12.53 16.32 -5.66
N VAL A 571 -13.08 17.25 -4.89
CA VAL A 571 -14.00 16.93 -3.78
C VAL A 571 -15.42 17.13 -4.28
N HIS A 572 -16.26 16.14 -4.01
CA HIS A 572 -17.66 16.11 -4.38
C HIS A 572 -18.55 16.16 -3.13
N ASP A 573 -19.75 16.70 -3.31
CA ASP A 573 -20.80 16.78 -2.29
C ASP A 573 -21.57 15.47 -2.10
N ARG A 574 -21.42 14.53 -3.04
CA ARG A 574 -22.04 13.21 -3.03
C ARG A 574 -21.08 12.10 -3.45
N PRO A 575 -21.32 10.84 -3.05
CA PRO A 575 -20.56 9.70 -3.54
C PRO A 575 -20.54 9.66 -5.07
N THR A 576 -19.37 9.68 -5.67
CA THR A 576 -19.22 9.72 -7.13
C THR A 576 -18.19 8.71 -7.65
N TRP A 577 -18.36 8.30 -8.90
CA TRP A 577 -17.29 7.64 -9.64
C TRP A 577 -16.12 8.58 -9.76
N LYS A 578 -14.89 8.04 -9.75
CA LYS A 578 -13.66 8.84 -9.83
C LYS A 578 -13.35 9.31 -11.26
N LEU A 579 -14.40 9.63 -12.01
CA LEU A 579 -14.36 10.14 -13.36
C LEU A 579 -14.96 11.55 -13.41
N PRO A 580 -14.46 12.41 -14.31
CA PRO A 580 -15.14 13.65 -14.63
C PRO A 580 -16.56 13.36 -15.12
N GLN A 581 -17.56 13.91 -14.44
CA GLN A 581 -18.99 13.58 -14.63
C GLN A 581 -19.47 13.85 -16.06
N GLN A 582 -18.95 14.90 -16.70
CA GLN A 582 -19.24 15.19 -18.10
C GLN A 582 -18.79 14.06 -19.04
N ARG A 583 -17.58 13.51 -18.84
CA ARG A 583 -17.02 12.43 -19.68
C ARG A 583 -17.74 11.11 -19.46
N GLN A 584 -18.08 10.84 -18.19
CA GLN A 584 -18.92 9.70 -17.82
C GLN A 584 -20.27 9.76 -18.53
N GLY A 585 -20.97 10.91 -18.47
CA GLY A 585 -22.26 11.09 -19.12
C GLY A 585 -22.21 10.90 -20.65
N ILE A 586 -21.14 11.37 -21.30
CA ILE A 586 -20.93 11.16 -22.74
C ILE A 586 -20.72 9.66 -23.04
N ALA A 587 -19.87 8.98 -22.27
CA ALA A 587 -19.58 7.56 -22.51
C ALA A 587 -20.80 6.65 -22.29
N PHE A 588 -21.64 6.92 -21.28
CA PHE A 588 -22.92 6.23 -21.11
C PHE A 588 -23.88 6.52 -22.26
N TRP A 589 -23.99 7.78 -22.67
CA TRP A 589 -24.82 8.13 -23.82
C TRP A 589 -24.36 7.42 -25.09
N ILE A 590 -23.06 7.39 -25.40
CA ILE A 590 -22.51 6.66 -26.57
C ILE A 590 -22.79 5.16 -26.48
N LYS A 591 -22.72 4.56 -25.28
CA LYS A 591 -23.02 3.14 -25.05
C LYS A 591 -24.46 2.77 -25.41
N GLU A 592 -25.40 3.70 -25.25
CA GLU A 592 -26.83 3.49 -25.51
C GLU A 592 -27.22 3.72 -26.98
N GLN A 593 -26.28 4.16 -27.82
CA GLN A 593 -26.57 4.42 -29.24
C GLN A 593 -26.56 3.13 -30.07
N ASP A 594 -27.42 3.07 -31.08
CA ASP A 594 -27.43 2.00 -32.08
C ASP A 594 -26.25 2.16 -33.04
N ARG A 595 -25.18 1.44 -32.74
CA ARG A 595 -23.89 1.57 -33.42
C ARG A 595 -23.61 0.34 -34.28
N PRO A 596 -23.05 0.53 -35.49
CA PRO A 596 -22.55 -0.59 -36.27
C PRO A 596 -21.34 -1.23 -35.60
N ASP A 597 -21.00 -2.43 -36.06
CA ASP A 597 -19.78 -3.13 -35.65
C ASP A 597 -18.53 -2.29 -35.96
N GLY A 598 -17.50 -2.46 -35.13
CA GLY A 598 -16.21 -1.79 -35.27
C GLY A 598 -15.84 -0.87 -34.11
N LEU A 599 -14.68 -0.22 -34.23
CA LEU A 599 -14.13 0.62 -33.17
C LEU A 599 -14.80 2.01 -33.13
N LEU A 600 -14.97 2.53 -31.92
CA LEU A 600 -15.31 3.93 -31.67
C LEU A 600 -14.07 4.80 -31.82
N LEU A 601 -14.13 5.75 -32.73
CA LEU A 601 -13.26 6.91 -32.73
C LEU A 601 -13.96 8.05 -31.98
N ALA A 602 -13.36 8.52 -30.89
CA ALA A 602 -13.83 9.66 -30.13
C ALA A 602 -12.64 10.45 -29.57
N PRO A 603 -12.82 11.64 -28.97
CA PRO A 603 -11.75 12.31 -28.25
C PRO A 603 -11.08 11.35 -27.25
N SER A 604 -9.77 11.42 -27.10
CA SER A 604 -8.95 10.49 -26.31
C SER A 604 -9.45 10.36 -24.87
N VAL A 605 -9.96 11.44 -24.29
CA VAL A 605 -10.55 11.44 -22.94
C VAL A 605 -11.86 10.65 -22.85
N ILE A 606 -12.64 10.60 -23.93
CA ILE A 606 -13.89 9.83 -24.03
C ILE A 606 -13.59 8.37 -24.34
N MET A 607 -12.65 8.09 -25.25
CA MET A 607 -12.20 6.72 -25.52
C MET A 607 -11.69 6.03 -24.25
N ARG A 608 -10.87 6.74 -23.46
CA ARG A 608 -10.41 6.26 -22.16
C ARG A 608 -11.55 5.96 -21.18
N THR A 609 -12.52 6.86 -21.10
CA THR A 609 -13.68 6.72 -20.18
C THR A 609 -14.60 5.59 -20.62
N SER A 610 -14.71 5.34 -21.93
CA SER A 610 -15.63 4.33 -22.49
C SER A 610 -15.30 2.91 -22.00
N LEU A 611 -14.02 2.55 -21.91
CA LEU A 611 -13.60 1.24 -21.38
C LEU A 611 -13.83 1.08 -19.87
N ILE A 612 -14.00 2.18 -19.14
CA ILE A 612 -14.38 2.16 -17.71
C ILE A 612 -15.90 2.05 -17.55
N VAL A 613 -16.68 2.44 -18.56
CA VAL A 613 -18.15 2.41 -18.56
C VAL A 613 -18.70 1.09 -19.10
N THR A 614 -18.00 0.45 -20.02
CA THR A 614 -18.37 -0.86 -20.53
C THR A 614 -17.24 -1.48 -21.32
N SER A 615 -17.25 -2.80 -21.36
CA SER A 615 -16.33 -3.60 -22.17
C SER A 615 -16.87 -3.86 -23.59
N ARG A 616 -18.16 -3.56 -23.84
CA ARG A 616 -18.86 -3.71 -25.13
C ARG A 616 -18.52 -2.62 -26.15
N VAL A 617 -18.21 -1.42 -25.68
CA VAL A 617 -17.77 -0.32 -26.55
C VAL A 617 -16.26 -0.37 -26.67
N ARG A 618 -15.80 -0.71 -27.87
CA ARG A 618 -14.38 -0.77 -28.21
C ARG A 618 -13.95 0.54 -28.83
N VAL A 619 -12.70 0.91 -28.62
CA VAL A 619 -12.18 2.24 -28.95
C VAL A 619 -10.88 2.13 -29.72
N VAL A 620 -10.61 3.13 -30.57
CA VAL A 620 -9.40 3.20 -31.39
C VAL A 620 -8.14 3.30 -30.52
N LEU A 621 -8.12 4.24 -29.58
CA LEU A 621 -6.98 4.50 -28.70
C LEU A 621 -7.45 4.66 -27.25
N PRO A 622 -7.41 3.59 -26.44
CA PRO A 622 -7.73 3.66 -25.01
C PRO A 622 -6.81 4.62 -24.28
N ARG A 623 -5.51 4.49 -24.55
CA ARG A 623 -4.43 5.31 -24.04
C ARG A 623 -3.17 5.04 -24.85
N ASP A 624 -2.56 6.12 -25.34
CA ASP A 624 -1.26 6.17 -26.01
C ASP A 624 -0.12 5.51 -25.23
N PHE A 625 -0.09 5.66 -23.90
CA PHE A 625 0.95 5.10 -23.02
C PHE A 625 1.20 3.60 -23.23
N TYR A 626 0.18 2.82 -23.60
CA TYR A 626 0.34 1.38 -23.80
C TYR A 626 0.79 1.01 -25.23
N LEU A 627 0.85 1.97 -26.16
CA LEU A 627 1.33 1.70 -27.53
C LEU A 627 2.83 1.40 -27.60
N VAL A 628 3.61 1.73 -26.57
CA VAL A 628 5.04 1.35 -26.47
C VAL A 628 5.28 -0.15 -26.47
N GLU A 629 4.30 -0.93 -26.01
CA GLU A 629 4.36 -2.39 -26.04
C GLU A 629 4.21 -2.93 -27.46
N TYR A 630 3.91 -2.02 -28.41
CA TYR A 630 3.97 -2.22 -29.84
C TYR A 630 5.11 -1.38 -30.42
N ASP A 631 5.59 -1.74 -31.60
CA ASP A 631 6.50 -0.86 -32.32
C ASP A 631 5.78 0.47 -32.63
N LEU A 632 6.23 1.57 -32.02
CA LEU A 632 5.67 2.91 -32.24
C LEU A 632 5.82 3.37 -33.71
N ASN A 633 6.73 2.77 -34.47
CA ASN A 633 6.90 3.01 -35.89
C ASN A 633 5.96 2.15 -36.76
N SER A 634 5.30 1.15 -36.19
CA SER A 634 4.33 0.32 -36.90
C SER A 634 3.10 1.11 -37.33
N GLN A 635 2.45 0.66 -38.39
CA GLN A 635 1.18 1.26 -38.83
C GLN A 635 0.09 1.13 -37.77
N PHE A 636 0.11 0.05 -36.98
CA PHE A 636 -0.83 -0.17 -35.88
C PHE A 636 -0.84 1.00 -34.87
N ALA A 637 0.35 1.48 -34.49
CA ALA A 637 0.50 2.60 -33.56
C ALA A 637 0.27 3.95 -34.25
N LYS A 638 0.83 4.16 -35.45
CA LYS A 638 0.71 5.41 -36.21
C LYS A 638 -0.74 5.76 -36.53
N ASP A 639 -1.54 4.81 -37.02
CA ASP A 639 -2.94 5.05 -37.36
C ASP A 639 -3.77 5.43 -36.14
N ARG A 640 -3.57 4.73 -35.01
CA ARG A 640 -4.29 5.03 -33.76
C ARG A 640 -3.94 6.40 -33.21
N LEU A 641 -2.66 6.78 -33.24
CA LEU A 641 -2.20 8.11 -32.82
C LEU A 641 -2.72 9.21 -33.74
N LEU A 642 -2.71 8.99 -35.06
CA LEU A 642 -3.27 9.91 -36.06
C LEU A 642 -4.76 10.15 -35.80
N LEU A 643 -5.55 9.08 -35.73
CA LEU A 643 -6.99 9.16 -35.54
C LEU A 643 -7.35 9.81 -34.19
N ALA A 644 -6.65 9.46 -33.11
CA ALA A 644 -6.90 10.07 -31.81
C ALA A 644 -6.63 11.58 -31.80
N LYS A 645 -5.51 12.03 -32.38
CA LYS A 645 -5.20 13.46 -32.50
C LYS A 645 -6.19 14.20 -33.40
N PHE A 646 -6.68 13.55 -34.47
CA PHE A 646 -7.76 14.06 -35.32
C PHE A 646 -9.06 14.24 -34.53
N ALA A 647 -9.48 13.23 -33.76
CA ALA A 647 -10.70 13.29 -32.95
C ALA A 647 -10.61 14.31 -31.80
N ASP A 648 -9.43 14.48 -31.22
CA ASP A 648 -9.13 15.53 -30.23
C ASP A 648 -9.12 16.95 -30.83
N GLY A 649 -9.03 17.08 -32.16
CA GLY A 649 -8.90 18.36 -32.85
C GLY A 649 -7.50 18.96 -32.72
N ALA A 650 -6.50 18.15 -32.35
CA ALA A 650 -5.13 18.58 -32.18
C ALA A 650 -4.37 18.73 -33.51
N ILE A 651 -4.84 18.07 -34.57
CA ILE A 651 -4.29 18.11 -35.93
C ILE A 651 -5.41 18.12 -36.98
N GLN A 652 -5.09 18.56 -38.20
CA GLN A 652 -6.00 18.59 -39.35
C GLN A 652 -5.38 17.83 -40.55
N PRO A 653 -5.27 16.48 -40.48
CA PRO A 653 -4.68 15.64 -41.52
C PRO A 653 -5.56 15.53 -42.76
N SER A 654 -4.99 15.20 -43.91
CA SER A 654 -5.76 15.10 -45.15
C SER A 654 -6.83 14.01 -45.10
N ARG A 655 -7.92 14.20 -45.87
CA ARG A 655 -9.01 13.21 -45.99
C ARG A 655 -8.48 11.82 -46.38
N ALA A 656 -7.50 11.75 -47.27
CA ALA A 656 -6.92 10.49 -47.72
C ALA A 656 -6.20 9.74 -46.59
N GLU A 657 -5.45 10.46 -45.74
CA GLU A 657 -4.76 9.87 -44.59
C GLU A 657 -5.76 9.34 -43.56
N VAL A 658 -6.80 10.12 -43.24
CA VAL A 658 -7.84 9.72 -42.27
C VAL A 658 -8.66 8.55 -42.78
N ALA A 659 -9.09 8.58 -44.04
CA ALA A 659 -9.85 7.48 -44.66
C ALA A 659 -9.06 6.17 -44.61
N ALA A 660 -7.78 6.20 -45.03
CA ALA A 660 -6.94 5.02 -45.05
C ALA A 660 -6.70 4.46 -43.63
N ALA A 661 -6.54 5.33 -42.63
CA ALA A 661 -6.40 4.90 -41.24
C ALA A 661 -7.72 4.34 -40.65
N ILE A 662 -8.87 4.95 -40.97
CA ILE A 662 -10.21 4.48 -40.57
C ILE A 662 -10.45 3.05 -41.07
N ASP A 663 -10.11 2.79 -42.32
CA ASP A 663 -10.31 1.47 -42.94
C ASP A 663 -9.38 0.42 -42.35
N ARG A 664 -8.08 0.72 -42.18
CA ARG A 664 -7.13 -0.22 -41.58
C ARG A 664 -7.43 -0.54 -40.12
N VAL A 665 -7.90 0.45 -39.36
CA VAL A 665 -8.23 0.30 -37.94
C VAL A 665 -9.62 -0.31 -37.73
N GLY A 666 -10.51 -0.22 -38.72
CA GLY A 666 -11.88 -0.73 -38.63
C GLY A 666 -12.79 0.16 -37.78
N VAL A 667 -12.77 1.47 -38.03
CA VAL A 667 -13.66 2.43 -37.33
C VAL A 667 -15.09 2.29 -37.86
N GLY A 668 -16.03 1.94 -36.99
CA GLY A 668 -17.46 1.86 -37.31
C GLY A 668 -18.26 3.08 -36.87
N THR A 669 -17.77 3.81 -35.86
CA THR A 669 -18.46 4.98 -35.30
C THR A 669 -17.47 6.10 -35.02
N ILE A 670 -17.81 7.33 -35.41
CA ILE A 670 -17.05 8.54 -35.10
C ILE A 670 -17.91 9.44 -34.22
N CYS A 671 -17.46 9.79 -33.02
CA CYS A 671 -18.14 10.72 -32.12
C CYS A 671 -17.18 11.84 -31.73
N VAL A 672 -17.44 13.07 -32.14
CA VAL A 672 -16.55 14.22 -31.88
C VAL A 672 -17.27 15.33 -31.14
N TYR A 673 -16.52 16.13 -30.37
CA TYR A 673 -17.09 17.33 -29.77
C TYR A 673 -17.54 18.30 -30.86
N ASP A 674 -18.66 18.98 -30.65
CA ASP A 674 -19.20 19.96 -31.62
C ASP A 674 -18.23 21.14 -31.88
N GLY A 675 -17.29 21.39 -30.96
CA GLY A 675 -16.22 22.36 -31.13
C GLY A 675 -15.15 21.95 -32.15
N ASN A 676 -14.97 20.65 -32.41
CA ASN A 676 -14.06 20.14 -33.44
C ASN A 676 -14.77 20.13 -34.80
N ARG A 677 -14.98 21.33 -35.36
CA ARG A 677 -15.67 21.52 -36.65
C ARG A 677 -15.01 20.73 -37.77
N TYR A 678 -13.68 20.71 -37.81
CA TYR A 678 -12.92 20.00 -38.82
C TYR A 678 -13.29 18.52 -38.90
N ALA A 679 -13.24 17.81 -37.76
CA ALA A 679 -13.57 16.39 -37.74
C ALA A 679 -15.06 16.12 -38.00
N ARG A 680 -15.94 17.01 -37.52
CA ARG A 680 -17.39 16.93 -37.72
C ARG A 680 -17.77 17.08 -39.20
N ASP A 681 -17.18 18.05 -39.87
CA ASP A 681 -17.47 18.36 -41.27
C ASP A 681 -16.81 17.32 -42.21
N MET A 682 -15.65 16.76 -41.80
CA MET A 682 -14.98 15.68 -42.54
C MET A 682 -15.67 14.32 -42.42
N ALA A 683 -16.40 14.02 -41.33
CA ALA A 683 -17.02 12.69 -41.14
C ALA A 683 -18.01 12.31 -42.27
N PRO A 684 -18.92 13.20 -42.74
CA PRO A 684 -19.72 12.96 -43.94
C PRO A 684 -18.90 12.72 -45.21
N GLU A 685 -17.82 13.46 -45.41
CA GLU A 685 -16.92 13.25 -46.57
C GLU A 685 -16.21 11.89 -46.53
N LEU A 686 -16.04 11.32 -45.33
CA LEU A 686 -15.51 9.98 -45.13
C LEU A 686 -16.57 8.88 -45.27
N GLY A 687 -17.81 9.24 -45.66
CA GLY A 687 -18.91 8.31 -45.86
C GLY A 687 -19.65 7.90 -44.58
N PHE A 688 -19.55 8.69 -43.51
CA PHE A 688 -20.30 8.46 -42.28
C PHE A 688 -21.54 9.35 -42.20
N GLU A 689 -22.67 8.79 -41.79
CA GLU A 689 -23.93 9.50 -41.62
C GLU A 689 -24.14 9.91 -40.17
N GLN A 690 -24.54 11.17 -39.94
CA GLN A 690 -24.92 11.61 -38.61
C GLN A 690 -26.17 10.84 -38.17
N PHE A 691 -26.12 10.24 -36.98
CA PHE A 691 -27.24 9.46 -36.45
C PHE A 691 -27.62 9.84 -35.02
N ALA A 692 -26.74 10.53 -34.29
CA ALA A 692 -27.04 10.95 -32.91
C ALA A 692 -26.31 12.26 -32.56
N GLN A 693 -26.95 13.10 -31.74
CA GLN A 693 -26.36 14.31 -31.20
C GLN A 693 -26.74 14.48 -29.73
N ARG A 694 -25.76 14.85 -28.91
CA ARG A 694 -25.93 15.15 -27.49
C ARG A 694 -25.81 16.67 -27.28
N PRO A 695 -26.76 17.33 -26.61
CA PRO A 695 -26.66 18.74 -26.29
C PRO A 695 -25.62 19.03 -25.19
N ALA A 696 -25.37 20.32 -24.94
CA ALA A 696 -24.47 20.79 -23.89
C ALA A 696 -24.93 20.37 -22.47
N PRO A 697 -24.02 20.27 -21.48
CA PRO A 697 -22.57 20.51 -21.56
C PRO A 697 -21.80 19.32 -22.17
N GLY A 698 -20.78 19.62 -22.99
CA GLY A 698 -20.01 18.61 -23.73
C GLY A 698 -20.81 18.08 -24.91
N ALA A 699 -21.25 18.98 -25.77
CA ALA A 699 -22.01 18.63 -26.97
C ALA A 699 -21.14 17.74 -27.88
N VAL A 700 -21.71 16.63 -28.32
CA VAL A 700 -21.03 15.61 -29.12
C VAL A 700 -21.97 15.19 -30.23
N THR A 701 -21.43 15.11 -31.44
CA THR A 701 -22.13 14.58 -32.61
C THR A 701 -21.50 13.25 -32.99
N CYS A 702 -22.34 12.23 -33.20
CA CYS A 702 -21.94 10.89 -33.60
C CYS A 702 -22.40 10.56 -35.01
N PHE A 703 -21.50 9.92 -35.75
CA PHE A 703 -21.65 9.47 -37.10
C PHE A 703 -21.40 7.96 -37.17
N ARG A 704 -22.17 7.25 -38.00
CA ARG A 704 -22.04 5.81 -38.22
C ARG A 704 -21.68 5.52 -39.67
N ARG A 705 -20.94 4.44 -39.89
CA ARG A 705 -20.68 3.94 -41.24
C ARG A 705 -22.00 3.40 -41.81
N GLY A 706 -22.38 3.89 -43.00
CA GLY A 706 -23.59 3.49 -43.72
C GLY A 706 -23.53 2.08 -44.27
#